data_AF-A0A1W1XRQ1-F1
#
_entry.id   AF-A0A1W1XRQ1-F1
#
_cell.length_a   1.000
_cell.length_b   1.000
_cell.length_c   1.000
_cell.angle_alpha   90.00
_cell.angle_beta   90.00
_cell.angle_gamma   90.00
#
_symmetry.space_group_name_H-M   'P 1'
#
loop_
_entity.id
_entity.type
_entity.pdbx_description
1 polymer ?
#
loop_
_entity_poly.entity_id
_entity_poly.type
_entity_poly.pdbx_seq_one_letter_code
_entity_poly.pdbx_strand_id
1 'polypeptide(L)'
;MLNRFALAAIPAALFAVHAYAAYPAWQEGTTYTAGTFVSYNGHDYKCLVTHTAYVGAGWTPSGTPTLWQDQGVSSGGTPTPAPTATLQPTATPKPTATPVPTASPTAAPTATPKPTATPAPTATPLPTATPAPTAAPTATPAPSAGCYTAWSSSTAYNGGDKVTYNGRNYQAKWWTQNNIPSSNTGDGLPWTDLGACGGVNPTATPAPTAAPTATPKPTATPVPTSTPTATPTNTPTATPKPTATPVPTGTPTATPAPVATPVPTSTPAAYKPQITYITAPAGYPTDAQFSAAETALASQVGTDSSTLARIRAALAVLPDAQVNAVTAGNSNNPDNVKRVERIMNEAKFDSLFPVRNVAYTYVNFLRGVAKFPAYCTTYTDGRDSDAICRKLLATSFAHFAQETGANWPALTPATARTYPAQNNPVLATMDQNTAIPSYKQALWYLRESGYNEGSAVGAYQDCFRGAGSSIFSIFYPCGQNSAGQTLDYFGRGSKQLSWNYNFGPFSKSLYGDVNVLLDNPGQVADTWLNFASAIWFAVYPQSPKPPMTWVVDGTWVPNAVDVANGMSPGFGATVQIINGGIECGGGGAEKSQVQNRIAAYKSFTAELGVTIPANEVLGCANMKGFQPGSAAATKTYLDKNWGYNANNPGGVSWACSLVDYQMPFSLANPGDYKQCVDYMFRGQVKFNGQVVIDNTK
;
A
#
# COMPACT_ATOMS: atom_id res chain seq x y z
N MET A 1 55.43 62.22 -47.02
CA MET A 1 54.31 63.18 -47.01
C MET A 1 53.12 62.52 -46.34
N LEU A 2 52.65 63.11 -45.22
CA LEU A 2 51.30 63.00 -44.60
C LEU A 2 50.80 61.57 -44.23
N ASN A 3 50.16 61.25 -43.11
CA ASN A 3 49.56 61.99 -42.01
C ASN A 3 49.19 60.95 -40.92
N ARG A 4 49.22 61.36 -39.64
CA ARG A 4 48.27 61.03 -38.55
C ARG A 4 48.27 59.65 -37.86
N PHE A 5 48.79 59.68 -36.63
CA PHE A 5 48.14 59.31 -35.35
C PHE A 5 47.31 58.02 -35.28
N ALA A 6 47.82 57.02 -34.55
CA ALA A 6 47.49 56.76 -33.13
C ALA A 6 47.63 55.26 -32.83
N LEU A 7 48.49 54.92 -31.85
CA LEU A 7 48.43 53.63 -31.17
C LEU A 7 47.04 53.48 -30.55
N ALA A 8 46.26 52.49 -31.01
CA ALA A 8 45.13 51.99 -30.26
C ALA A 8 45.66 51.15 -29.09
N ALA A 9 45.78 51.78 -27.92
CA ALA A 9 45.91 51.08 -26.66
C ALA A 9 44.68 50.19 -26.47
N ILE A 10 44.93 48.90 -26.23
CA ILE A 10 43.93 47.92 -25.80
C ILE A 10 43.28 48.47 -24.51
N PRO A 11 41.97 48.74 -24.47
CA PRO A 11 41.32 48.98 -23.19
C PRO A 11 41.28 47.64 -22.46
N ALA A 12 42.07 47.52 -21.40
CA ALA A 12 41.80 46.56 -20.35
C ALA A 12 40.38 46.84 -19.85
N ALA A 13 39.42 46.05 -20.31
CA ALA A 13 38.10 46.05 -19.73
C ALA A 13 38.27 45.68 -18.26
N LEU A 14 38.05 46.67 -17.39
CA LEU A 14 37.77 46.42 -15.98
C LEU A 14 36.64 45.37 -15.96
N PHE A 15 36.98 44.14 -15.57
CA PHE A 15 35.98 43.24 -15.04
C PHE A 15 35.43 43.94 -13.80
N ALA A 16 34.27 44.57 -13.95
CA ALA A 16 33.39 44.81 -12.84
C ALA A 16 33.16 43.42 -12.22
N VAL A 17 33.82 43.16 -11.10
CA VAL A 17 33.55 42.00 -10.25
C VAL A 17 32.13 42.21 -9.79
N HIS A 18 31.18 41.65 -10.54
CA HIS A 18 29.82 41.54 -10.08
C HIS A 18 29.91 40.66 -8.84
N ALA A 19 29.74 41.26 -7.67
CA ALA A 19 29.43 40.51 -6.48
C ALA A 19 28.18 39.68 -6.82
N TYR A 20 28.37 38.39 -7.09
CA TYR A 20 27.25 37.47 -7.26
C TYR A 20 26.49 37.48 -5.93
N ALA A 21 25.29 38.05 -5.94
CA ALA A 21 24.39 37.94 -4.80
C ALA A 21 24.18 36.44 -4.51
N ALA A 22 24.31 36.05 -3.25
CA ALA A 22 24.06 34.68 -2.82
C ALA A 22 22.64 34.26 -3.24
N TYR A 23 22.48 33.03 -3.75
CA TYR A 23 21.17 32.51 -4.12
C TYR A 23 20.25 32.44 -2.90
N PRO A 24 18.93 32.65 -3.08
CA PRO A 24 17.98 32.58 -1.97
C PRO A 24 18.05 31.22 -1.28
N ALA A 25 17.96 31.22 0.05
CA ALA A 25 17.99 29.98 0.82
C ALA A 25 16.79 29.10 0.48
N TRP A 26 17.02 27.80 0.28
CA TRP A 26 15.95 26.83 0.09
C TRP A 26 15.05 26.78 1.33
N GLN A 27 13.74 26.74 1.11
CA GLN A 27 12.71 26.69 2.14
C GLN A 27 11.61 25.71 1.74
N GLU A 28 11.17 24.91 2.71
CA GLU A 28 9.95 24.12 2.55
C GLU A 28 8.72 25.01 2.37
N GLY A 29 7.71 24.49 1.68
CA GLY A 29 6.49 25.20 1.28
C GLY A 29 6.64 26.05 0.01
N THR A 30 7.82 26.13 -0.59
CA THR A 30 8.09 26.97 -1.77
C THR A 30 8.05 26.16 -3.07
N THR A 31 7.48 26.75 -4.14
CA THR A 31 7.53 26.20 -5.50
C THR A 31 8.77 26.69 -6.23
N TYR A 32 9.59 25.76 -6.68
CA TYR A 32 10.80 26.01 -7.47
C TYR A 32 10.58 25.57 -8.90
N THR A 33 10.75 26.48 -9.86
CA THR A 33 10.73 26.15 -11.28
C THR A 33 12.06 25.55 -11.71
N ALA A 34 12.03 24.60 -12.65
CA ALA A 34 13.24 24.01 -13.22
C ALA A 34 14.17 25.10 -13.74
N GLY A 35 15.46 24.99 -13.42
CA GLY A 35 16.48 25.99 -13.69
C GLY A 35 16.69 27.02 -12.58
N THR A 36 15.82 27.10 -11.57
CA THR A 36 16.03 27.99 -10.40
C THR A 36 17.21 27.53 -9.57
N PHE A 37 17.97 28.48 -9.02
CA PHE A 37 19.07 28.22 -8.10
C PHE A 37 18.71 28.63 -6.66
N VAL A 38 19.14 27.82 -5.69
CA VAL A 38 18.94 28.06 -4.25
C VAL A 38 20.21 27.73 -3.48
N SER A 39 20.40 28.33 -2.30
CA SER A 39 21.45 27.94 -1.37
C SER A 39 20.90 27.03 -0.25
N TYR A 40 21.62 25.98 0.09
CA TYR A 40 21.25 25.06 1.18
C TYR A 40 22.51 24.41 1.77
N ASN A 41 22.69 24.49 3.10
CA ASN A 41 23.86 23.95 3.82
C ASN A 41 25.23 24.35 3.23
N GLY A 42 25.36 25.61 2.78
CA GLY A 42 26.62 26.16 2.26
C GLY A 42 26.98 25.72 0.84
N HIS A 43 26.05 25.09 0.13
CA HIS A 43 26.16 24.73 -1.28
C HIS A 43 25.03 25.37 -2.09
N ASP A 44 25.30 25.63 -3.37
CA ASP A 44 24.33 26.12 -4.33
C ASP A 44 23.77 24.96 -5.15
N TYR A 45 22.45 24.94 -5.38
CA TYR A 45 21.76 23.86 -6.08
C TYR A 45 20.89 24.40 -7.19
N LYS A 46 20.89 23.72 -8.33
CA LYS A 46 20.00 23.98 -9.46
C LYS A 46 18.81 23.03 -9.44
N CYS A 47 17.60 23.57 -9.45
CA CYS A 47 16.36 22.81 -9.60
C CYS A 47 16.32 22.15 -10.99
N LEU A 48 16.16 20.83 -11.04
CA LEU A 48 16.12 20.05 -12.30
C LEU A 48 14.70 19.92 -12.85
N VAL A 49 13.70 19.91 -11.97
CA VAL A 49 12.28 19.69 -12.30
C VAL A 49 11.42 20.65 -11.50
N THR A 50 10.46 21.32 -12.14
CA THR A 50 9.54 22.22 -11.43
C THR A 50 8.73 21.45 -10.39
N HIS A 51 8.82 21.85 -9.12
CA HIS A 51 8.14 21.17 -8.01
C HIS A 51 7.86 22.14 -6.85
N THR A 52 6.93 21.76 -5.98
CA THR A 52 6.73 22.41 -4.68
C THR A 52 7.40 21.57 -3.60
N ALA A 53 8.32 22.15 -2.85
CA ALA A 53 9.00 21.48 -1.73
C ALA A 53 8.08 21.42 -0.51
N TYR A 54 7.00 20.62 -0.55
CA TYR A 54 5.98 20.57 0.50
C TYR A 54 6.57 20.38 1.91
N VAL A 55 6.03 21.10 2.90
CA VAL A 55 6.50 21.04 4.30
C VAL A 55 6.43 19.60 4.82
N GLY A 56 7.56 19.10 5.33
CA GLY A 56 7.70 17.75 5.85
C GLY A 56 7.92 16.64 4.80
N ALA A 57 8.00 16.97 3.50
CA ALA A 57 8.29 15.99 2.45
C ALA A 57 9.77 15.58 2.40
N GLY A 58 10.67 16.33 3.07
CA GLY A 58 12.09 16.02 3.12
C GLY A 58 12.83 16.21 1.78
N TRP A 59 12.28 16.99 0.86
CA TRP A 59 12.85 17.25 -0.47
C TRP A 59 13.95 18.32 -0.44
N THR A 60 14.90 18.13 0.47
CA THR A 60 16.03 19.05 0.61
C THR A 60 16.93 18.96 -0.62
N PRO A 61 17.60 20.06 -1.03
CA PRO A 61 18.47 20.05 -2.19
C PRO A 61 19.58 19.00 -2.12
N SER A 62 20.12 18.73 -0.94
CA SER A 62 21.13 17.66 -0.75
C SER A 62 20.54 16.25 -0.65
N GLY A 63 19.26 16.11 -0.27
CA GLY A 63 18.58 14.82 -0.07
C GLY A 63 17.84 14.28 -1.29
N THR A 64 17.70 15.09 -2.36
CA THR A 64 16.85 14.76 -3.52
C THR A 64 17.53 15.08 -4.86
N PRO A 65 18.55 14.29 -5.27
CA PRO A 65 19.35 14.56 -6.46
C PRO A 65 18.58 14.44 -7.79
N THR A 66 17.36 13.88 -7.77
CA THR A 66 16.44 13.86 -8.91
C THR A 66 15.71 15.19 -9.12
N LEU A 67 15.61 16.01 -8.07
CA LEU A 67 14.98 17.34 -8.09
C LEU A 67 16.01 18.47 -8.11
N TRP A 68 17.22 18.21 -7.62
CA TRP A 68 18.26 19.21 -7.42
C TRP A 68 19.62 18.70 -7.87
N GLN A 69 20.39 19.57 -8.52
CA GLN A 69 21.78 19.31 -8.91
C GLN A 69 22.71 20.22 -8.10
N ASP A 70 23.61 19.64 -7.32
CA ASP A 70 24.66 20.38 -6.59
C ASP A 70 25.57 21.11 -7.59
N GLN A 71 25.81 22.39 -7.35
CA GLN A 71 26.67 23.27 -8.13
C GLN A 71 27.98 23.57 -7.39
N GLY A 72 28.15 23.04 -6.17
CA GLY A 72 29.32 23.22 -5.32
C GLY A 72 29.10 24.24 -4.20
N VAL A 73 30.18 24.53 -3.48
CA VAL A 73 30.18 25.44 -2.33
C VAL A 73 29.76 26.86 -2.74
N SER A 74 28.83 27.45 -1.99
CA SER A 74 28.31 28.79 -2.25
C SER A 74 29.43 29.83 -2.17
N SER A 75 29.56 30.70 -3.17
CA SER A 75 30.62 31.73 -3.22
C SER A 75 30.32 33.00 -2.41
N GLY A 76 29.22 33.03 -1.66
CA GLY A 76 28.76 34.19 -0.88
C GLY A 76 28.72 33.90 0.63
N GLY A 77 29.34 34.77 1.43
CA GLY A 77 29.34 34.68 2.89
C GLY A 77 27.92 34.71 3.48
N THR A 78 27.69 33.84 4.45
CA THR A 78 26.41 33.55 5.11
C THR A 78 25.82 34.78 5.84
N PRO A 79 24.55 35.17 5.59
CA PRO A 79 23.75 35.84 6.59
C PRO A 79 22.84 34.82 7.29
N THR A 80 22.97 34.78 8.62
CA THR A 80 22.10 34.07 9.57
C THR A 80 20.63 34.55 9.43
N PRO A 81 19.62 33.66 9.41
CA PRO A 81 18.22 34.09 9.47
C PRO A 81 17.88 34.64 10.86
N ALA A 82 17.33 35.85 10.90
CA ALA A 82 16.69 36.43 12.09
C ALA A 82 15.28 35.82 12.29
N PRO A 83 14.84 35.56 13.54
CA PRO A 83 13.51 35.04 13.81
C PRO A 83 12.47 36.17 13.75
N THR A 84 11.35 35.96 13.05
CA THR A 84 10.21 36.89 13.07
C THR A 84 8.91 36.20 13.50
N ALA A 85 8.39 36.73 14.61
CA ALA A 85 7.06 36.73 15.22
C ALA A 85 5.97 35.74 14.76
N THR A 86 5.54 34.94 15.72
CA THR A 86 4.24 34.26 15.81
C THR A 86 3.05 35.21 15.66
N LEU A 87 2.12 34.91 14.74
CA LEU A 87 0.79 35.53 14.71
C LEU A 87 -0.16 34.80 15.66
N GLN A 88 -0.82 35.59 16.52
CA GLN A 88 -1.84 35.18 17.47
C GLN A 88 -3.18 34.92 16.75
N PRO A 89 -3.95 33.86 17.09
CA PRO A 89 -5.24 33.59 16.47
C PRO A 89 -6.32 34.62 16.87
N THR A 90 -6.98 35.19 15.86
CA THR A 90 -8.18 36.03 16.02
C THR A 90 -9.40 35.16 16.32
N ALA A 91 -10.25 35.61 17.25
CA ALA A 91 -11.45 34.92 17.72
C ALA A 91 -12.48 34.67 16.60
N THR A 92 -13.03 33.46 16.58
CA THR A 92 -14.10 33.01 15.68
C THR A 92 -15.47 33.57 16.12
N PRO A 93 -16.31 34.09 15.22
CA PRO A 93 -17.64 34.59 15.58
C PRO A 93 -18.64 33.45 15.91
N LYS A 94 -19.47 33.72 16.91
CA LYS A 94 -20.53 32.86 17.47
C LYS A 94 -21.66 32.61 16.45
N PRO A 95 -22.13 31.35 16.25
CA PRO A 95 -23.28 31.07 15.40
C PRO A 95 -24.61 31.54 16.01
N THR A 96 -25.44 32.17 15.18
CA THR A 96 -26.83 32.57 15.46
C THR A 96 -27.77 31.37 15.33
N ALA A 97 -28.74 31.26 16.24
CA ALA A 97 -29.74 30.19 16.28
C ALA A 97 -30.67 30.22 15.04
N THR A 98 -30.99 29.03 14.51
CA THR A 98 -31.94 28.82 13.40
C THR A 98 -33.02 27.81 13.87
N PRO A 99 -34.31 27.97 13.47
CA PRO A 99 -35.45 27.57 14.30
C PRO A 99 -35.84 26.09 14.24
N VAL A 100 -36.59 25.70 15.28
CA VAL A 100 -37.14 24.38 15.58
C VAL A 100 -38.25 23.97 14.59
N PRO A 101 -38.21 22.77 13.99
CA PRO A 101 -39.37 22.19 13.33
C PRO A 101 -40.26 21.39 14.29
N THR A 102 -41.56 21.61 14.13
CA THR A 102 -42.71 21.05 14.84
C THR A 102 -42.87 19.54 14.67
N ALA A 103 -43.35 18.86 15.73
CA ALA A 103 -43.55 17.41 15.82
C ALA A 103 -44.63 16.84 14.87
N SER A 104 -44.42 15.59 14.43
CA SER A 104 -45.39 14.74 13.71
C SER A 104 -45.52 13.39 14.46
N PRO A 105 -46.70 12.72 14.45
CA PRO A 105 -47.12 11.87 15.57
C PRO A 105 -46.57 10.44 15.57
N THR A 106 -46.39 9.95 16.79
CA THR A 106 -45.94 8.62 17.22
C THR A 106 -46.86 7.48 16.78
N ALA A 107 -46.29 6.41 16.23
CA ALA A 107 -46.97 5.11 16.07
C ALA A 107 -46.67 4.18 17.28
N ALA A 108 -47.72 3.52 17.77
CA ALA A 108 -47.74 2.62 18.93
C ALA A 108 -47.04 1.26 18.66
N PRO A 109 -46.54 0.54 19.70
CA PRO A 109 -45.64 -0.61 19.55
C PRO A 109 -46.36 -1.91 19.15
N THR A 110 -45.69 -2.74 18.34
CA THR A 110 -46.12 -4.11 17.98
C THR A 110 -45.41 -5.14 18.86
N ALA A 111 -46.15 -6.18 19.28
CA ALA A 111 -45.70 -7.21 20.23
C ALA A 111 -44.71 -8.24 19.64
N THR A 112 -43.78 -8.68 20.49
CA THR A 112 -42.65 -9.59 20.25
C THR A 112 -43.06 -11.08 20.16
N PRO A 113 -42.41 -11.91 19.32
CA PRO A 113 -42.63 -13.36 19.31
C PRO A 113 -42.00 -14.09 20.51
N LYS A 114 -42.64 -15.21 20.89
CA LYS A 114 -42.33 -16.15 21.98
C LYS A 114 -41.00 -16.90 21.74
N PRO A 115 -40.11 -17.04 22.74
CA PRO A 115 -38.83 -17.73 22.59
C PRO A 115 -38.97 -19.27 22.54
N THR A 116 -38.19 -19.88 21.64
CA THR A 116 -37.92 -21.32 21.53
C THR A 116 -36.90 -21.74 22.61
N ALA A 117 -37.06 -22.94 23.17
CA ALA A 117 -36.23 -23.46 24.26
C ALA A 117 -34.74 -23.59 23.88
N THR A 118 -33.88 -23.04 24.74
CA THR A 118 -32.42 -23.11 24.68
C THR A 118 -31.91 -24.46 25.25
N PRO A 119 -30.93 -25.13 24.63
CA PRO A 119 -30.30 -26.33 25.19
C PRO A 119 -29.46 -26.02 26.44
N ALA A 120 -29.32 -27.02 27.32
CA ALA A 120 -28.65 -26.96 28.61
C ALA A 120 -27.14 -26.58 28.49
N PRO A 121 -26.57 -25.88 29.50
CA PRO A 121 -25.20 -25.38 29.44
C PRO A 121 -24.15 -26.50 29.58
N THR A 122 -23.16 -26.49 28.68
CA THR A 122 -21.88 -27.19 28.84
C THR A 122 -21.04 -26.49 29.90
N ALA A 123 -20.37 -27.25 30.77
CA ALA A 123 -19.58 -26.74 31.89
C ALA A 123 -18.48 -25.75 31.45
N THR A 124 -18.43 -24.61 32.14
CA THR A 124 -17.43 -23.55 31.99
C THR A 124 -16.07 -23.99 32.55
N PRO A 125 -14.93 -23.76 31.85
CA PRO A 125 -13.60 -23.96 32.42
C PRO A 125 -13.29 -22.95 33.54
N LEU A 126 -12.56 -23.41 34.55
CA LEU A 126 -12.12 -22.67 35.75
C LEU A 126 -11.24 -21.46 35.40
N PRO A 127 -11.32 -20.32 36.13
CA PRO A 127 -10.48 -19.15 35.88
C PRO A 127 -9.00 -19.40 36.25
N THR A 128 -8.11 -19.02 35.33
CA THR A 128 -6.67 -18.88 35.57
C THR A 128 -6.41 -17.69 36.51
N ALA A 129 -5.52 -17.87 37.50
CA ALA A 129 -5.19 -16.86 38.49
C ALA A 129 -4.67 -15.53 37.88
N THR A 130 -5.13 -14.43 38.46
CA THR A 130 -4.72 -13.05 38.19
C THR A 130 -3.25 -12.80 38.56
N PRO A 131 -2.43 -12.16 37.71
CA PRO A 131 -1.10 -11.70 38.09
C PRO A 131 -1.16 -10.58 39.15
N ALA A 132 -0.24 -10.62 40.12
CA ALA A 132 -0.08 -9.60 41.15
C ALA A 132 0.29 -8.22 40.56
N PRO A 133 -0.05 -7.11 41.24
CA PRO A 133 0.20 -5.75 40.74
C PRO A 133 1.69 -5.43 40.61
N THR A 134 2.07 -4.87 39.47
CA THR A 134 3.40 -4.32 39.20
C THR A 134 3.70 -3.15 40.14
N ALA A 135 4.85 -3.21 40.84
CA ALA A 135 5.32 -2.17 41.73
C ALA A 135 5.58 -0.83 40.99
N ALA A 136 5.39 0.27 41.72
CA ALA A 136 5.68 1.63 41.27
C ALA A 136 7.16 1.81 40.84
N PRO A 137 7.45 2.70 39.87
CA PRO A 137 8.81 2.87 39.33
C PRO A 137 9.77 3.33 40.42
N THR A 138 10.83 2.55 40.61
CA THR A 138 11.96 2.87 41.47
C THR A 138 12.78 4.00 40.84
N ALA A 139 13.22 4.98 41.65
CA ALA A 139 14.08 6.07 41.19
C ALA A 139 15.37 5.53 40.54
N THR A 140 15.73 6.11 39.38
CA THR A 140 16.95 5.80 38.64
C THR A 140 18.19 5.97 39.52
N PRO A 141 19.07 4.96 39.63
CA PRO A 141 20.26 5.06 40.47
C PRO A 141 21.23 6.13 39.95
N ALA A 142 21.84 6.88 40.86
CA ALA A 142 22.94 7.78 40.53
C ALA A 142 24.11 6.98 39.90
N PRO A 143 24.78 7.49 38.85
CA PRO A 143 25.87 6.76 38.20
C PRO A 143 27.07 6.55 39.14
N SER A 144 27.73 5.39 39.04
CA SER A 144 28.96 5.07 39.77
C SER A 144 30.10 6.02 39.42
N ALA A 145 31.05 6.19 40.34
CA ALA A 145 32.22 7.06 40.17
C ALA A 145 32.92 6.82 38.81
N GLY A 146 32.83 7.81 37.90
CA GLY A 146 33.44 7.79 36.56
C GLY A 146 32.48 7.60 35.37
N CYS A 147 31.18 7.35 35.59
CA CYS A 147 30.18 7.27 34.51
C CYS A 147 29.19 8.44 34.54
N TYR A 148 28.69 8.87 33.38
CA TYR A 148 27.58 9.84 33.27
C TYR A 148 26.21 9.14 33.25
N THR A 149 25.12 9.90 33.18
CA THR A 149 23.76 9.36 33.03
C THR A 149 23.64 8.48 31.77
N ALA A 150 22.85 7.41 31.85
CA ALA A 150 22.68 6.51 30.71
C ALA A 150 22.03 7.24 29.52
N TRP A 151 22.54 6.99 28.31
CA TRP A 151 21.95 7.50 27.09
C TRP A 151 20.55 6.92 26.88
N SER A 152 19.60 7.78 26.51
CA SER A 152 18.21 7.43 26.21
C SER A 152 17.85 7.93 24.81
N SER A 153 17.21 7.08 24.02
CA SER A 153 16.78 7.42 22.66
C SER A 153 15.69 8.49 22.62
N SER A 154 14.92 8.65 23.71
CA SER A 154 13.85 9.64 23.80
C SER A 154 14.31 11.01 24.31
N THR A 155 15.55 11.13 24.79
CA THR A 155 16.07 12.38 25.36
C THR A 155 16.84 13.16 24.29
N ALA A 156 16.52 14.46 24.17
CA ALA A 156 17.31 15.36 23.34
C ALA A 156 18.52 15.87 24.14
N TYR A 157 19.70 15.82 23.53
CA TYR A 157 20.96 16.24 24.11
C TYR A 157 21.51 17.44 23.35
N ASN A 158 21.87 18.50 24.06
CA ASN A 158 22.51 19.69 23.49
C ASN A 158 24.03 19.52 23.45
N GLY A 159 24.70 20.35 22.63
CA GLY A 159 26.16 20.35 22.55
C GLY A 159 26.81 20.53 23.93
N GLY A 160 27.67 19.59 24.32
CA GLY A 160 28.33 19.55 25.63
C GLY A 160 27.78 18.49 26.60
N ASP A 161 26.56 18.00 26.38
CA ASP A 161 25.91 17.00 27.24
C ASP A 161 26.67 15.67 27.19
N LYS A 162 26.78 14.99 28.34
CA LYS A 162 27.54 13.75 28.48
C LYS A 162 26.66 12.59 28.94
N VAL A 163 26.87 11.44 28.34
CA VAL A 163 26.08 10.22 28.58
C VAL A 163 26.95 8.97 28.61
N THR A 164 26.46 7.91 29.25
CA THR A 164 27.05 6.58 29.20
C THR A 164 26.23 5.67 28.28
N TYR A 165 26.87 5.00 27.32
CA TYR A 165 26.24 3.98 26.47
C TYR A 165 27.20 2.81 26.28
N ASN A 166 26.73 1.57 26.51
CA ASN A 166 27.54 0.35 26.41
C ASN A 166 28.90 0.41 27.14
N GLY A 167 28.93 0.97 28.35
CA GLY A 167 30.14 1.04 29.19
C GLY A 167 31.16 2.10 28.77
N ARG A 168 30.80 3.03 27.86
CA ARG A 168 31.64 4.15 27.42
C ARG A 168 30.93 5.48 27.61
N ASN A 169 31.69 6.53 27.92
CA ASN A 169 31.21 7.89 28.05
C ASN A 169 31.27 8.60 26.70
N TYR A 170 30.25 9.38 26.37
CA TYR A 170 30.16 10.16 25.13
C TYR A 170 29.73 11.59 25.43
N GLN A 171 30.19 12.54 24.62
CA GLN A 171 29.77 13.94 24.66
C GLN A 171 29.10 14.36 23.35
N ALA A 172 27.92 14.96 23.42
CA ALA A 172 27.23 15.52 22.27
C ALA A 172 28.01 16.74 21.72
N LYS A 173 28.24 16.79 20.41
CA LYS A 173 28.91 17.92 19.74
C LYS A 173 27.94 19.07 19.44
N TRP A 174 26.68 18.74 19.19
CA TRP A 174 25.57 19.66 18.93
C TRP A 174 24.26 18.96 19.30
N TRP A 175 23.11 19.59 19.04
CA TRP A 175 21.81 19.00 19.33
C TRP A 175 21.64 17.63 18.65
N THR A 176 21.28 16.61 19.43
CA THR A 176 21.07 15.24 18.94
C THR A 176 20.03 14.51 19.78
N GLN A 177 19.15 13.76 19.12
CA GLN A 177 18.16 12.89 19.76
C GLN A 177 18.09 11.58 18.97
N ASN A 178 18.00 10.45 19.65
CA ASN A 178 17.91 9.12 19.03
C ASN A 178 19.13 8.69 18.17
N ASN A 179 20.22 9.47 18.10
CA ASN A 179 21.48 9.00 17.53
C ASN A 179 22.25 8.19 18.58
N ILE A 180 22.38 6.88 18.35
CA ILE A 180 23.10 5.97 19.26
C ILE A 180 24.59 6.39 19.33
N PRO A 181 25.17 6.69 20.52
CA PRO A 181 26.50 7.27 20.61
C PRO A 181 27.61 6.45 19.96
N SER A 182 27.59 5.12 20.10
CA SER A 182 28.64 4.24 19.57
C SER A 182 28.69 4.14 18.05
N SER A 183 27.57 4.38 17.35
CA SER A 183 27.50 4.34 15.88
C SER A 183 27.46 5.73 15.24
N ASN A 184 27.53 6.78 16.07
CA ASN A 184 27.43 8.17 15.65
C ASN A 184 28.59 8.98 16.24
N THR A 185 29.79 8.38 16.27
CA THR A 185 31.04 9.02 16.68
C THR A 185 31.98 9.18 15.49
N GLY A 186 32.59 10.36 15.36
CA GLY A 186 33.53 10.68 14.27
C GLY A 186 33.33 12.09 13.72
N ASP A 187 34.08 12.43 12.68
CA ASP A 187 33.94 13.73 12.01
C ASP A 187 32.55 13.85 11.37
N GLY A 188 31.88 14.97 11.61
CA GLY A 188 30.51 15.19 11.14
C GLY A 188 29.40 14.40 11.86
N LEU A 189 29.73 13.62 12.90
CA LEU A 189 28.74 12.84 13.66
C LEU A 189 28.52 13.43 15.07
N PRO A 190 27.29 13.30 15.63
CA PRO A 190 26.85 14.07 16.78
C PRO A 190 27.53 13.73 18.12
N TRP A 191 28.28 12.64 18.23
CA TRP A 191 28.94 12.23 19.46
C TRP A 191 30.47 12.22 19.36
N THR A 192 31.11 12.57 20.46
CA THR A 192 32.54 12.35 20.73
C THR A 192 32.67 11.26 21.78
N ASP A 193 33.37 10.16 21.47
CA ASP A 193 33.70 9.13 22.46
C ASP A 193 34.78 9.66 23.43
N LEU A 194 34.49 9.60 24.73
CA LEU A 194 35.36 10.03 25.82
C LEU A 194 36.09 8.85 26.50
N GLY A 195 35.87 7.62 26.04
CA GLY A 195 36.51 6.40 26.57
C GLY A 195 35.61 5.56 27.46
N ALA A 196 36.16 4.45 27.96
CA ALA A 196 35.46 3.55 28.88
C ALA A 196 35.12 4.27 30.20
N CYS A 197 33.92 4.01 30.73
CA CYS A 197 33.54 4.52 32.04
C CYS A 197 33.89 3.46 33.11
N GLY A 198 34.78 3.82 34.03
CA GLY A 198 35.28 2.94 35.10
C GLY A 198 36.48 2.07 34.70
N GLY A 199 37.58 2.17 35.45
CA GLY A 199 38.77 1.33 35.28
C GLY A 199 38.74 0.14 36.25
N VAL A 200 38.31 -1.03 35.78
CA VAL A 200 38.83 -2.37 36.13
C VAL A 200 38.18 -3.42 35.21
N ASN A 201 39.02 -4.31 34.67
CA ASN A 201 38.73 -5.33 33.67
C ASN A 201 38.06 -6.59 34.28
N PRO A 202 36.90 -7.09 33.79
CA PRO A 202 36.32 -8.33 34.32
C PRO A 202 36.69 -9.58 33.51
N THR A 203 37.26 -10.56 34.20
CA THR A 203 37.48 -11.95 33.78
C THR A 203 36.17 -12.75 33.84
N ALA A 204 35.94 -13.63 32.85
CA ALA A 204 34.75 -14.47 32.70
C ALA A 204 34.62 -15.58 33.77
N THR A 205 33.39 -16.00 34.09
CA THR A 205 33.06 -17.26 34.81
C THR A 205 31.61 -17.73 34.48
N PRO A 206 31.29 -19.05 34.44
CA PRO A 206 30.23 -19.63 33.60
C PRO A 206 28.96 -20.20 34.30
N ALA A 207 27.93 -20.48 33.46
CA ALA A 207 26.81 -21.46 33.46
C ALA A 207 25.87 -21.68 34.69
N PRO A 208 24.53 -21.81 34.51
CA PRO A 208 23.59 -22.13 35.58
C PRO A 208 23.27 -23.64 35.74
N THR A 209 23.06 -24.07 36.99
CA THR A 209 22.74 -25.44 37.44
C THR A 209 21.26 -25.56 37.90
N ALA A 210 20.73 -26.79 37.90
CA ALA A 210 19.32 -27.21 37.96
C ALA A 210 18.52 -27.04 39.29
N ALA A 211 17.20 -27.24 39.11
CA ALA A 211 15.98 -27.25 39.96
C ALA A 211 16.00 -27.70 41.44
N PRO A 212 14.91 -27.40 42.20
CA PRO A 212 14.13 -28.50 42.79
C PRO A 212 12.57 -28.36 42.79
N THR A 213 11.94 -29.51 42.50
CA THR A 213 10.79 -30.25 43.07
C THR A 213 9.51 -29.58 43.64
N ALA A 214 8.36 -30.23 43.35
CA ALA A 214 6.96 -29.87 43.67
C ALA A 214 6.37 -30.49 44.96
N THR A 215 5.28 -29.91 45.50
CA THR A 215 4.26 -30.56 46.40
C THR A 215 3.05 -29.60 46.65
N PRO A 216 1.89 -30.02 47.23
CA PRO A 216 0.93 -31.08 46.89
C PRO A 216 -0.47 -30.54 46.45
N LYS A 217 -1.32 -31.46 45.96
CA LYS A 217 -2.73 -31.28 45.52
C LYS A 217 -3.73 -31.25 46.70
N PRO A 218 -4.77 -30.38 46.72
CA PRO A 218 -5.84 -30.45 47.72
C PRO A 218 -6.97 -31.44 47.36
N THR A 219 -7.46 -32.08 48.41
CA THR A 219 -8.53 -33.10 48.50
C THR A 219 -9.93 -32.46 48.46
N ALA A 220 -10.91 -33.18 47.88
CA ALA A 220 -12.32 -32.76 47.78
C ALA A 220 -13.12 -33.05 49.07
N THR A 221 -14.07 -32.17 49.37
CA THR A 221 -15.06 -32.30 50.47
C THR A 221 -16.49 -32.46 49.87
N PRO A 222 -17.37 -33.32 50.44
CA PRO A 222 -18.68 -33.63 49.83
C PRO A 222 -19.88 -32.78 50.32
N VAL A 223 -20.79 -32.49 49.36
CA VAL A 223 -22.29 -32.57 49.39
C VAL A 223 -23.09 -31.53 50.25
N PRO A 224 -24.20 -30.93 49.72
CA PRO A 224 -25.54 -31.47 50.00
C PRO A 224 -26.51 -31.52 48.79
N THR A 225 -27.32 -32.58 48.82
CA THR A 225 -28.44 -32.91 47.92
C THR A 225 -29.69 -32.11 48.30
N SER A 226 -30.43 -31.57 47.33
CA SER A 226 -31.76 -30.99 47.54
C SER A 226 -32.88 -31.82 46.88
N THR A 227 -33.91 -32.07 47.68
CA THR A 227 -35.13 -32.84 47.42
C THR A 227 -36.11 -32.06 46.52
N PRO A 228 -36.92 -32.70 45.64
CA PRO A 228 -37.83 -32.01 44.73
C PRO A 228 -39.18 -31.66 45.41
N THR A 229 -39.71 -30.46 45.11
CA THR A 229 -41.04 -30.00 45.54
C THR A 229 -41.99 -29.87 44.35
N ALA A 230 -43.24 -30.29 44.54
CA ALA A 230 -44.27 -30.51 43.53
C ALA A 230 -44.87 -29.25 42.86
N THR A 231 -45.37 -29.47 41.65
CA THR A 231 -46.03 -28.59 40.68
C THR A 231 -47.45 -28.16 41.09
N PRO A 232 -47.91 -26.94 40.77
CA PRO A 232 -49.33 -26.64 40.59
C PRO A 232 -49.72 -26.52 39.10
N THR A 233 -50.82 -27.17 38.76
CA THR A 233 -51.47 -27.21 37.43
C THR A 233 -52.47 -26.06 37.32
N ASN A 234 -52.48 -25.33 36.20
CA ASN A 234 -53.59 -24.42 35.85
C ASN A 234 -54.17 -24.78 34.48
N THR A 235 -55.49 -24.95 34.48
CA THR A 235 -56.40 -25.32 33.39
C THR A 235 -56.53 -24.22 32.33
N PRO A 236 -56.63 -24.53 31.02
CA PRO A 236 -56.79 -23.52 29.97
C PRO A 236 -58.27 -23.17 29.72
N THR A 237 -58.55 -21.87 29.57
CA THR A 237 -59.84 -21.32 29.08
C THR A 237 -59.73 -20.96 27.60
N ALA A 238 -60.76 -21.29 26.81
CA ALA A 238 -60.82 -21.11 25.36
C ALA A 238 -60.82 -19.64 24.90
N THR A 239 -60.16 -19.36 23.77
CA THR A 239 -60.10 -18.03 23.12
C THR A 239 -60.88 -18.05 21.79
N PRO A 240 -61.58 -16.97 21.38
CA PRO A 240 -62.43 -16.97 20.20
C PRO A 240 -61.68 -16.83 18.87
N LYS A 241 -62.32 -17.34 17.82
CA LYS A 241 -61.92 -17.36 16.40
C LYS A 241 -61.70 -15.96 15.80
N PRO A 242 -60.61 -15.69 15.06
CA PRO A 242 -60.41 -14.40 14.38
C PRO A 242 -61.08 -14.33 13.00
N THR A 243 -61.68 -13.17 12.73
CA THR A 243 -62.24 -12.72 11.45
C THR A 243 -61.12 -12.16 10.56
N ALA A 244 -61.23 -12.35 9.24
CA ALA A 244 -60.24 -11.93 8.25
C ALA A 244 -60.21 -10.40 8.03
N THR A 245 -59.02 -9.84 7.87
CA THR A 245 -58.74 -8.43 7.54
C THR A 245 -57.81 -8.39 6.32
N PRO A 246 -58.01 -7.46 5.35
CA PRO A 246 -57.59 -7.61 3.96
C PRO A 246 -56.10 -7.30 3.69
N VAL A 247 -55.60 -7.90 2.60
CA VAL A 247 -54.23 -7.80 2.08
C VAL A 247 -53.99 -6.44 1.41
N PRO A 248 -52.95 -5.66 1.78
CA PRO A 248 -52.53 -4.50 1.01
C PRO A 248 -51.59 -4.93 -0.13
N THR A 249 -52.02 -4.62 -1.36
CA THR A 249 -51.29 -4.80 -2.61
C THR A 249 -50.23 -3.70 -2.75
N GLY A 250 -48.98 -4.00 -2.37
CA GLY A 250 -47.83 -3.18 -2.70
C GLY A 250 -47.04 -3.81 -3.84
N THR A 251 -47.19 -3.29 -5.06
CA THR A 251 -46.38 -3.67 -6.21
C THR A 251 -44.92 -3.29 -5.95
N PRO A 252 -43.95 -4.21 -5.98
CA PRO A 252 -42.55 -3.88 -5.76
C PRO A 252 -41.99 -3.04 -6.92
N THR A 253 -41.43 -1.88 -6.59
CA THR A 253 -40.67 -1.03 -7.51
C THR A 253 -39.45 -1.80 -8.01
N ALA A 254 -39.33 -1.94 -9.33
CA ALA A 254 -38.25 -2.67 -9.98
C ALA A 254 -36.87 -2.13 -9.59
N THR A 255 -35.99 -3.05 -9.16
CA THR A 255 -34.55 -2.83 -9.05
C THR A 255 -34.01 -2.38 -10.42
N PRO A 256 -33.22 -1.29 -10.52
CA PRO A 256 -32.65 -0.88 -11.79
C PRO A 256 -31.82 -2.01 -12.39
N ALA A 257 -32.05 -2.29 -13.68
CA ALA A 257 -31.31 -3.29 -14.42
C ALA A 257 -29.79 -2.98 -14.40
N PRO A 258 -28.92 -4.00 -14.38
CA PRO A 258 -27.48 -3.80 -14.45
C PRO A 258 -27.14 -3.01 -15.73
N VAL A 259 -26.47 -1.86 -15.55
CA VAL A 259 -25.90 -1.08 -16.64
C VAL A 259 -24.96 -2.01 -17.40
N ALA A 260 -25.19 -2.16 -18.71
CA ALA A 260 -24.35 -2.97 -19.58
C ALA A 260 -22.88 -2.56 -19.42
N THR A 261 -21.99 -3.53 -19.22
CA THR A 261 -20.55 -3.32 -19.26
C THR A 261 -20.22 -2.57 -20.55
N PRO A 262 -19.58 -1.40 -20.52
CA PRO A 262 -19.29 -0.64 -21.73
C PRO A 262 -18.50 -1.53 -22.69
N VAL A 263 -18.99 -1.65 -23.91
CA VAL A 263 -18.27 -2.31 -25.01
C VAL A 263 -16.95 -1.55 -25.16
N PRO A 264 -15.78 -2.23 -25.14
CA PRO A 264 -14.49 -1.56 -25.26
C PRO A 264 -14.46 -0.72 -26.54
N THR A 265 -14.27 0.58 -26.38
CA THR A 265 -14.19 1.51 -27.51
C THR A 265 -12.78 1.35 -28.09
N SER A 266 -12.65 0.58 -29.16
CA SER A 266 -11.33 0.21 -29.72
C SER A 266 -10.51 1.39 -30.25
N THR A 267 -11.10 2.59 -30.36
CA THR A 267 -10.40 3.79 -30.81
C THR A 267 -10.19 4.74 -29.62
N PRO A 268 -8.93 4.93 -29.17
CA PRO A 268 -8.62 5.89 -28.11
C PRO A 268 -9.06 7.29 -28.53
N ALA A 269 -9.50 8.10 -27.56
CA ALA A 269 -9.87 9.48 -27.81
C ALA A 269 -8.73 10.27 -28.49
N ALA A 270 -9.05 11.18 -29.40
CA ALA A 270 -8.06 11.89 -30.24
C ALA A 270 -7.04 12.71 -29.44
N TYR A 271 -7.36 13.14 -28.22
CA TYR A 271 -6.44 13.84 -27.32
C TYR A 271 -5.40 12.90 -26.69
N LYS A 272 -5.57 11.58 -26.75
CA LYS A 272 -4.59 10.60 -26.24
C LYS A 272 -3.49 10.37 -27.28
N PRO A 273 -2.26 10.02 -26.84
CA PRO A 273 -1.20 9.60 -27.75
C PRO A 273 -1.66 8.40 -28.60
N GLN A 274 -1.40 8.47 -29.90
CA GLN A 274 -1.72 7.42 -30.85
C GLN A 274 -0.42 6.75 -31.30
N ILE A 275 -0.29 5.46 -31.05
CA ILE A 275 0.85 4.68 -31.52
C ILE A 275 0.52 4.22 -32.95
N THR A 276 1.39 4.57 -33.88
CA THR A 276 1.35 4.13 -35.27
C THR A 276 2.66 3.45 -35.62
N TYR A 277 2.66 2.59 -36.63
CA TYR A 277 3.86 1.90 -37.05
C TYR A 277 4.12 2.15 -38.52
N ILE A 278 5.36 2.50 -38.87
CA ILE A 278 5.76 2.59 -40.28
C ILE A 278 5.83 1.20 -40.91
N THR A 279 5.88 1.16 -42.24
CA THR A 279 6.09 -0.08 -43.00
C THR A 279 7.35 -0.78 -42.52
N ALA A 280 7.27 -2.09 -42.34
CA ALA A 280 8.42 -2.90 -41.93
C ALA A 280 9.56 -2.75 -42.95
N PRO A 281 10.80 -2.46 -42.51
CA PRO A 281 11.94 -2.37 -43.41
C PRO A 281 12.29 -3.74 -44.01
N ALA A 282 13.06 -3.76 -45.10
CA ALA A 282 13.56 -5.00 -45.67
C ALA A 282 14.40 -5.77 -44.63
N GLY A 283 14.15 -7.08 -44.50
CA GLY A 283 14.82 -7.94 -43.52
C GLY A 283 14.22 -7.90 -42.12
N TYR A 284 13.15 -7.13 -41.88
CA TYR A 284 12.45 -7.15 -40.61
C TYR A 284 11.86 -8.56 -40.33
N PRO A 285 11.87 -9.03 -39.07
CA PRO A 285 11.41 -10.38 -38.76
C PRO A 285 9.95 -10.62 -39.17
N THR A 286 9.66 -11.85 -39.62
CA THR A 286 8.30 -12.31 -39.91
C THR A 286 7.56 -12.70 -38.62
N ASP A 287 6.23 -12.83 -38.70
CA ASP A 287 5.42 -13.27 -37.54
C ASP A 287 5.88 -14.63 -36.99
N ALA A 288 6.26 -15.56 -37.86
CA ALA A 288 6.80 -16.85 -37.44
C ALA A 288 8.14 -16.71 -36.68
N GLN A 289 9.01 -15.79 -37.12
CA GLN A 289 10.27 -15.50 -36.42
C GLN A 289 10.01 -14.82 -35.08
N PHE A 290 9.03 -13.92 -34.98
CA PHE A 290 8.61 -13.32 -33.71
C PHE A 290 8.08 -14.37 -32.73
N SER A 291 7.18 -15.25 -33.16
CA SER A 291 6.66 -16.34 -32.31
C SER A 291 7.77 -17.30 -31.86
N ALA A 292 8.74 -17.61 -32.72
CA ALA A 292 9.88 -18.43 -32.37
C ALA A 292 10.78 -17.74 -31.32
N ALA A 293 11.08 -16.45 -31.50
CA ALA A 293 11.87 -15.67 -30.54
C ALA A 293 11.17 -15.53 -29.18
N GLU A 294 9.86 -15.25 -29.19
CA GLU A 294 9.03 -15.21 -27.98
C GLU A 294 9.08 -16.55 -27.22
N THR A 295 8.95 -17.66 -27.95
CA THR A 295 9.04 -19.02 -27.38
C THR A 295 10.42 -19.30 -26.79
N ALA A 296 11.48 -18.88 -27.46
CA ALA A 296 12.87 -19.09 -27.00
C ALA A 296 13.17 -18.35 -25.68
N LEU A 297 12.52 -17.21 -25.44
CA LEU A 297 12.67 -16.44 -24.21
C LEU A 297 11.89 -17.02 -23.02
N ALA A 298 10.87 -17.86 -23.26
CA ALA A 298 9.99 -18.34 -22.20
C ALA A 298 10.71 -19.03 -21.02
N SER A 299 11.80 -19.77 -21.33
CA SER A 299 12.62 -20.47 -20.33
C SER A 299 13.54 -19.54 -19.50
N GLN A 300 13.69 -18.29 -19.92
CA GLN A 300 14.61 -17.31 -19.31
C GLN A 300 13.91 -16.35 -18.32
N VAL A 301 12.58 -16.51 -18.15
CA VAL A 301 11.74 -15.60 -17.36
C VAL A 301 12.03 -15.68 -15.86
N GLY A 302 12.50 -16.81 -15.35
CA GLY A 302 12.71 -16.97 -13.92
C GLY A 302 13.63 -18.13 -13.57
N THR A 303 13.48 -18.62 -12.34
CA THR A 303 14.33 -19.65 -11.75
C THR A 303 14.09 -21.04 -12.35
N ASP A 304 12.96 -21.27 -13.03
CA ASP A 304 12.67 -22.52 -13.73
C ASP A 304 11.82 -22.30 -14.98
N SER A 305 11.74 -23.34 -15.83
CA SER A 305 11.04 -23.31 -17.12
C SER A 305 9.52 -23.12 -17.01
N SER A 306 8.94 -23.26 -15.82
CA SER A 306 7.51 -23.12 -15.57
C SER A 306 7.12 -21.75 -14.97
N THR A 307 8.09 -20.87 -14.67
CA THR A 307 7.81 -19.54 -14.12
C THR A 307 6.83 -18.74 -14.99
N LEU A 308 7.05 -18.71 -16.31
CA LEU A 308 6.14 -17.99 -17.21
C LEU A 308 4.71 -18.58 -17.19
N ALA A 309 4.60 -19.91 -17.15
CA ALA A 309 3.31 -20.59 -17.07
C ALA A 309 2.57 -20.25 -15.77
N ARG A 310 3.28 -20.22 -14.62
CA ARG A 310 2.71 -19.80 -13.34
C ARG A 310 2.23 -18.35 -13.38
N ILE A 311 2.98 -17.44 -14.00
CA ILE A 311 2.59 -16.04 -14.14
C ILE A 311 1.34 -15.91 -15.03
N ARG A 312 1.31 -16.60 -16.17
CA ARG A 312 0.12 -16.62 -17.05
C ARG A 312 -1.10 -17.18 -16.32
N ALA A 313 -0.93 -18.23 -15.53
CA ALA A 313 -2.01 -18.77 -14.68
C ALA A 313 -2.46 -17.76 -13.61
N ALA A 314 -1.53 -17.01 -13.01
CA ALA A 314 -1.83 -15.96 -12.04
C ALA A 314 -2.67 -14.81 -12.65
N LEU A 315 -2.42 -14.48 -13.91
CA LEU A 315 -3.08 -13.42 -14.66
C LEU A 315 -4.37 -13.84 -15.36
N ALA A 316 -4.73 -15.13 -15.32
CA ALA A 316 -5.96 -15.61 -15.93
C ALA A 316 -7.18 -14.96 -15.26
N VAL A 317 -8.14 -14.54 -16.09
CA VAL A 317 -9.39 -13.93 -15.63
C VAL A 317 -10.61 -14.73 -16.08
N LEU A 318 -11.63 -14.83 -15.22
CA LEU A 318 -12.92 -15.41 -15.63
C LEU A 318 -13.73 -14.45 -16.50
N PRO A 319 -14.57 -14.97 -17.43
CA PRO A 319 -15.52 -14.14 -18.18
C PRO A 319 -16.53 -13.44 -17.27
N ASP A 320 -16.90 -12.20 -17.61
CA ASP A 320 -17.81 -11.39 -16.80
C ASP A 320 -19.17 -12.05 -16.58
N ALA A 321 -19.67 -12.83 -17.54
CA ALA A 321 -20.91 -13.59 -17.37
C ALA A 321 -20.84 -14.60 -16.21
N GLN A 322 -19.69 -15.27 -16.03
CA GLN A 322 -19.49 -16.20 -14.92
C GLN A 322 -19.33 -15.44 -13.60
N VAL A 323 -18.59 -14.33 -13.61
CA VAL A 323 -18.42 -13.49 -12.41
C VAL A 323 -19.76 -12.89 -11.96
N ASN A 324 -20.55 -12.36 -12.88
CA ASN A 324 -21.85 -11.76 -12.55
C ASN A 324 -22.85 -12.78 -11.99
N ALA A 325 -22.73 -14.06 -12.36
CA ALA A 325 -23.54 -15.16 -11.85
C ALA A 325 -23.17 -15.60 -10.42
N VAL A 326 -22.03 -15.16 -9.88
CA VAL A 326 -21.60 -15.50 -8.51
C VAL A 326 -22.55 -14.87 -7.49
N THR A 327 -23.07 -15.74 -6.62
CA THR A 327 -23.87 -15.39 -5.43
C THR A 327 -23.46 -16.30 -4.27
N ALA A 328 -23.69 -15.86 -3.04
CA ALA A 328 -23.31 -16.63 -1.85
C ALA A 328 -24.04 -17.99 -1.80
N GLY A 329 -23.30 -19.07 -1.56
CA GLY A 329 -23.78 -20.45 -1.45
C GLY A 329 -24.16 -21.12 -2.77
N ASN A 330 -23.93 -20.47 -3.92
CA ASN A 330 -24.29 -21.05 -5.21
C ASN A 330 -23.38 -22.24 -5.56
N SER A 331 -23.98 -23.41 -5.82
CA SER A 331 -23.26 -24.65 -6.14
C SER A 331 -22.48 -24.57 -7.46
N ASN A 332 -22.81 -23.64 -8.35
CA ASN A 332 -22.09 -23.39 -9.60
C ASN A 332 -20.92 -22.40 -9.45
N ASN A 333 -20.67 -21.88 -8.25
CA ASN A 333 -19.53 -21.00 -8.01
C ASN A 333 -18.20 -21.68 -8.40
N PRO A 334 -17.21 -20.91 -8.89
CA PRO A 334 -15.86 -21.41 -9.12
C PRO A 334 -15.21 -21.99 -7.85
N ASP A 335 -14.25 -22.90 -8.00
CA ASP A 335 -13.65 -23.63 -6.88
C ASP A 335 -12.97 -22.72 -5.84
N ASN A 336 -12.32 -21.64 -6.28
CA ASN A 336 -11.68 -20.69 -5.38
C ASN A 336 -12.73 -19.89 -4.58
N VAL A 337 -13.89 -19.57 -5.18
CA VAL A 337 -15.03 -18.96 -4.49
C VAL A 337 -15.61 -19.93 -3.46
N LYS A 338 -15.88 -21.18 -3.84
CA LYS A 338 -16.36 -22.23 -2.91
C LYS A 338 -15.43 -22.45 -1.73
N ARG A 339 -14.11 -22.38 -1.95
CA ARG A 339 -13.09 -22.44 -0.90
C ARG A 339 -13.21 -21.25 0.06
N VAL A 340 -13.31 -20.04 -0.48
CA VAL A 340 -13.50 -18.83 0.34
C VAL A 340 -14.79 -18.92 1.15
N GLU A 341 -15.90 -19.37 0.57
CA GLU A 341 -17.18 -19.54 1.27
C GLU A 341 -17.10 -20.54 2.43
N ARG A 342 -16.36 -21.64 2.27
CA ARG A 342 -16.11 -22.62 3.33
C ARG A 342 -15.24 -22.06 4.47
N ILE A 343 -14.28 -21.19 4.14
CA ILE A 343 -13.36 -20.58 5.13
C ILE A 343 -14.03 -19.40 5.85
N MET A 344 -14.73 -18.56 5.10
CA MET A 344 -15.34 -17.33 5.56
C MET A 344 -16.64 -17.12 4.79
N ASN A 345 -17.74 -17.63 5.34
CA ASN A 345 -19.08 -17.34 4.85
C ASN A 345 -19.48 -15.87 5.12
N GLU A 346 -20.65 -15.46 4.64
CA GLU A 346 -21.14 -14.08 4.77
C GLU A 346 -21.22 -13.62 6.23
N ALA A 347 -21.72 -14.46 7.13
CA ALA A 347 -21.81 -14.13 8.56
C ALA A 347 -20.43 -13.86 9.18
N LYS A 348 -19.40 -14.64 8.81
CA LYS A 348 -18.03 -14.38 9.25
C LYS A 348 -17.49 -13.09 8.64
N PHE A 349 -17.71 -12.84 7.36
CA PHE A 349 -17.35 -11.57 6.70
C PHE A 349 -17.98 -10.37 7.41
N ASP A 350 -19.27 -10.43 7.72
CA ASP A 350 -20.00 -9.40 8.46
C ASP A 350 -19.41 -9.16 9.85
N SER A 351 -19.05 -10.23 10.56
CA SER A 351 -18.43 -10.13 11.88
C SER A 351 -17.04 -9.50 11.86
N LEU A 352 -16.31 -9.64 10.74
CA LEU A 352 -14.96 -9.11 10.54
C LEU A 352 -14.99 -7.65 10.08
N PHE A 353 -16.02 -7.25 9.33
CA PHE A 353 -16.14 -5.93 8.73
C PHE A 353 -17.49 -5.25 9.06
N PRO A 354 -17.81 -5.05 10.34
CA PRO A 354 -19.12 -4.55 10.76
C PRO A 354 -19.38 -3.08 10.40
N VAL A 355 -18.33 -2.26 10.27
CA VAL A 355 -18.42 -0.81 9.96
C VAL A 355 -17.92 -0.46 8.56
N ARG A 356 -17.83 -1.45 7.67
CA ARG A 356 -17.44 -1.21 6.29
C ARG A 356 -18.39 -0.25 5.58
N ASN A 357 -17.88 0.41 4.55
CA ASN A 357 -18.70 1.12 3.58
C ASN A 357 -19.72 0.15 2.94
N VAL A 358 -20.96 0.60 2.76
CA VAL A 358 -22.07 -0.20 2.20
C VAL A 358 -21.77 -0.78 0.81
N ALA A 359 -20.86 -0.19 0.04
CA ALA A 359 -20.43 -0.70 -1.27
C ALA A 359 -19.58 -1.98 -1.19
N TYR A 360 -18.95 -2.25 -0.04
CA TYR A 360 -18.23 -3.49 0.20
C TYR A 360 -19.18 -4.58 0.67
N THR A 361 -19.80 -5.25 -0.30
CA THR A 361 -20.69 -6.39 -0.03
C THR A 361 -19.94 -7.70 -0.11
N TYR A 362 -20.43 -8.74 0.58
CA TYR A 362 -19.83 -10.07 0.50
C TYR A 362 -19.89 -10.63 -0.93
N VAL A 363 -20.99 -10.40 -1.66
CA VAL A 363 -21.08 -10.80 -3.07
C VAL A 363 -20.05 -10.10 -3.96
N ASN A 364 -19.75 -8.81 -3.72
CA ASN A 364 -18.70 -8.10 -4.46
C ASN A 364 -17.32 -8.67 -4.14
N PHE A 365 -17.07 -9.07 -2.89
CA PHE A 365 -15.85 -9.77 -2.52
C PHE A 365 -15.73 -11.12 -3.24
N LEU A 366 -16.79 -11.95 -3.24
CA LEU A 366 -16.80 -13.22 -3.95
C LEU A 366 -16.62 -13.05 -5.47
N ARG A 367 -17.19 -11.99 -6.06
CA ARG A 367 -16.99 -11.66 -7.49
C ARG A 367 -15.54 -11.27 -7.79
N GLY A 368 -14.90 -10.49 -6.91
CA GLY A 368 -13.47 -10.20 -7.02
C GLY A 368 -12.62 -11.47 -6.96
N VAL A 369 -12.93 -12.39 -6.04
CA VAL A 369 -12.28 -13.71 -5.94
C VAL A 369 -12.50 -14.51 -7.22
N ALA A 370 -13.74 -14.58 -7.71
CA ALA A 370 -14.08 -15.31 -8.92
C ALA A 370 -13.32 -14.81 -10.14
N LYS A 371 -13.21 -13.48 -10.31
CA LYS A 371 -12.54 -12.90 -11.48
C LYS A 371 -11.10 -13.38 -11.61
N PHE A 372 -10.41 -13.66 -10.51
CA PHE A 372 -9.01 -14.10 -10.48
C PHE A 372 -8.84 -15.49 -9.83
N PRO A 373 -8.97 -16.59 -10.60
CA PRO A 373 -8.89 -17.97 -10.09
C PRO A 373 -7.61 -18.32 -9.32
N ALA A 374 -6.52 -17.59 -9.56
CA ALA A 374 -5.27 -17.76 -8.85
C ALA A 374 -5.32 -17.32 -7.38
N TYR A 375 -6.25 -16.41 -7.04
CA TYR A 375 -6.47 -16.03 -5.65
C TYR A 375 -7.24 -17.13 -4.93
N CYS A 376 -6.67 -17.64 -3.83
CA CYS A 376 -7.16 -18.83 -3.14
C CYS A 376 -7.31 -20.04 -4.07
N THR A 377 -6.30 -20.30 -4.91
CA THR A 377 -6.32 -21.40 -5.89
C THR A 377 -6.26 -22.80 -5.25
N THR A 378 -6.47 -23.83 -6.08
CA THR A 378 -6.25 -25.24 -5.70
C THR A 378 -4.82 -25.63 -6.05
N TYR A 379 -4.08 -26.07 -5.05
CA TYR A 379 -2.75 -26.64 -5.23
C TYR A 379 -2.83 -28.16 -5.32
N THR A 380 -2.12 -28.73 -6.30
CA THR A 380 -2.07 -30.18 -6.58
C THR A 380 -0.69 -30.77 -6.28
N ASP A 381 0.24 -29.97 -5.75
CA ASP A 381 1.63 -30.31 -5.45
C ASP A 381 1.86 -30.69 -3.98
N GLY A 382 0.80 -31.00 -3.25
CA GLY A 382 0.84 -31.39 -1.83
C GLY A 382 0.72 -30.22 -0.85
N ARG A 383 0.69 -28.97 -1.32
CA ARG A 383 0.39 -27.81 -0.47
C ARG A 383 -1.08 -27.80 -0.03
N ASP A 384 -1.32 -27.40 1.22
CA ASP A 384 -2.68 -27.25 1.77
C ASP A 384 -3.33 -25.96 1.26
N SER A 385 -4.25 -26.11 0.30
CA SER A 385 -4.95 -25.00 -0.34
C SER A 385 -5.82 -24.19 0.63
N ASP A 386 -6.45 -24.85 1.60
CA ASP A 386 -7.36 -24.18 2.53
C ASP A 386 -6.55 -23.42 3.60
N ALA A 387 -5.43 -23.98 4.08
CA ALA A 387 -4.52 -23.28 4.98
C ALA A 387 -3.87 -22.06 4.31
N ILE A 388 -3.40 -22.20 3.07
CA ILE A 388 -2.83 -21.09 2.30
C ILE A 388 -3.89 -20.02 2.04
N CYS A 389 -5.11 -20.40 1.66
CA CYS A 389 -6.18 -19.44 1.44
C CYS A 389 -6.56 -18.70 2.74
N ARG A 390 -6.64 -19.38 3.89
CA ARG A 390 -6.84 -18.73 5.20
C ARG A 390 -5.77 -17.67 5.48
N LYS A 391 -4.49 -18.01 5.24
CA LYS A 391 -3.37 -17.08 5.42
C LYS A 391 -3.45 -15.90 4.45
N LEU A 392 -3.75 -16.16 3.17
CA LEU A 392 -3.90 -15.12 2.14
C LEU A 392 -5.03 -14.14 2.47
N LEU A 393 -6.17 -14.64 2.95
CA LEU A 393 -7.27 -13.80 3.42
C LEU A 393 -6.84 -12.95 4.61
N ALA A 394 -6.18 -13.54 5.62
CA ALA A 394 -5.68 -12.79 6.77
C ALA A 394 -4.68 -11.69 6.36
N THR A 395 -3.76 -12.00 5.46
CA THR A 395 -2.80 -11.05 4.89
C THR A 395 -3.51 -9.90 4.18
N SER A 396 -4.41 -10.18 3.25
CA SER A 396 -5.15 -9.16 2.50
C SER A 396 -5.98 -8.27 3.43
N PHE A 397 -6.71 -8.83 4.38
CA PHE A 397 -7.55 -8.08 5.31
C PHE A 397 -6.75 -7.19 6.25
N ALA A 398 -5.58 -7.66 6.70
CA ALA A 398 -4.66 -6.84 7.48
C ALA A 398 -4.15 -5.63 6.70
N HIS A 399 -3.88 -5.80 5.41
CA HIS A 399 -3.58 -4.67 4.55
C HIS A 399 -4.80 -3.75 4.40
N PHE A 400 -6.00 -4.28 4.15
CA PHE A 400 -7.21 -3.46 4.03
C PHE A 400 -7.48 -2.61 5.27
N ALA A 401 -7.20 -3.13 6.47
CA ALA A 401 -7.30 -2.37 7.71
C ALA A 401 -6.42 -1.12 7.71
N GLN A 402 -5.19 -1.20 7.23
CA GLN A 402 -4.30 -0.05 7.14
C GLN A 402 -4.66 0.88 5.97
N GLU A 403 -5.05 0.36 4.82
CA GLU A 403 -5.31 1.16 3.60
C GLU A 403 -6.64 1.90 3.65
N THR A 404 -7.67 1.28 4.23
CA THR A 404 -9.05 1.76 4.15
C THR A 404 -9.76 1.80 5.49
N GLY A 405 -9.10 1.39 6.58
CA GLY A 405 -9.73 1.39 7.89
C GLY A 405 -9.88 2.78 8.48
N ALA A 406 -10.89 2.98 9.33
CA ALA A 406 -11.02 4.22 10.10
C ALA A 406 -9.81 4.41 11.04
N ASN A 407 -9.36 3.32 11.67
CA ASN A 407 -8.23 3.28 12.60
C ASN A 407 -8.36 4.26 13.77
N TRP A 408 -9.59 4.47 14.25
CA TRP A 408 -9.89 5.36 15.37
C TRP A 408 -9.86 4.59 16.69
N PRO A 409 -9.08 5.04 17.69
CA PRO A 409 -8.95 4.34 18.98
C PRO A 409 -10.25 4.12 19.76
N ALA A 410 -11.28 4.93 19.51
CA ALA A 410 -12.54 4.93 20.27
C ALA A 410 -13.79 4.89 19.37
N LEU A 411 -13.71 4.24 18.19
CA LEU A 411 -14.89 4.08 17.35
C LEU A 411 -15.92 3.17 18.04
N THR A 412 -17.16 3.66 18.12
CA THR A 412 -18.33 2.91 18.59
C THR A 412 -19.37 2.82 17.46
N PRO A 413 -20.32 1.87 17.52
CA PRO A 413 -21.45 1.83 16.60
C PRO A 413 -22.28 3.11 16.59
N ALA A 414 -22.47 3.76 17.75
CA ALA A 414 -23.15 5.05 17.82
C ALA A 414 -22.46 6.12 16.95
N THR A 415 -21.13 6.24 17.05
CA THR A 415 -20.34 7.14 16.20
C THR A 415 -20.37 6.70 14.75
N ALA A 416 -20.19 5.41 14.45
CA ALA A 416 -20.15 4.93 13.07
C ALA A 416 -21.47 5.19 12.32
N ARG A 417 -22.62 5.09 13.00
CA ARG A 417 -23.95 5.35 12.41
C ARG A 417 -24.18 6.81 12.01
N THR A 418 -23.38 7.76 12.49
CA THR A 418 -23.48 9.15 12.03
C THR A 418 -22.92 9.34 10.62
N TYR A 419 -22.21 8.34 10.08
CA TYR A 419 -21.68 8.33 8.72
C TYR A 419 -22.60 7.53 7.79
N PRO A 420 -23.34 8.19 6.86
CA PRO A 420 -24.33 7.51 6.02
C PRO A 420 -23.75 6.39 5.17
N ALA A 421 -22.50 6.52 4.73
CA ALA A 421 -21.84 5.53 3.88
C ALA A 421 -21.50 4.22 4.61
N GLN A 422 -21.58 4.19 5.95
CA GLN A 422 -21.32 3.03 6.80
C GLN A 422 -22.60 2.43 7.35
N ASN A 423 -23.77 3.02 7.06
CA ASN A 423 -25.06 2.55 7.56
C ASN A 423 -25.50 1.25 6.87
N ASN A 424 -24.93 0.14 7.33
CA ASN A 424 -25.17 -1.20 6.84
C ASN A 424 -25.99 -2.02 7.87
N PRO A 425 -26.63 -3.14 7.45
CA PRO A 425 -27.48 -3.94 8.34
C PRO A 425 -26.77 -4.51 9.58
N VAL A 426 -25.48 -4.83 9.47
CA VAL A 426 -24.68 -5.37 10.58
C VAL A 426 -24.48 -4.29 11.65
N LEU A 427 -24.07 -3.10 11.22
CA LEU A 427 -23.84 -1.98 12.12
C LEU A 427 -25.12 -1.58 12.86
N ALA A 428 -26.28 -1.66 12.20
CA ALA A 428 -27.57 -1.32 12.77
C ALA A 428 -27.94 -2.17 13.99
N THR A 429 -27.50 -3.43 14.06
CA THR A 429 -27.83 -4.35 15.15
C THR A 429 -26.84 -4.36 16.31
N MET A 430 -25.68 -3.70 16.17
CA MET A 430 -24.65 -3.70 17.22
C MET A 430 -25.06 -2.88 18.46
N ASP A 431 -24.51 -3.25 19.62
CA ASP A 431 -24.63 -2.44 20.82
C ASP A 431 -23.98 -1.05 20.61
N GLN A 432 -24.65 0.01 21.06
CA GLN A 432 -24.29 1.38 20.72
C GLN A 432 -22.89 1.80 21.19
N ASN A 433 -22.46 1.31 22.34
CA ASN A 433 -21.30 1.83 23.07
C ASN A 433 -20.13 0.84 23.12
N THR A 434 -20.30 -0.33 22.52
CA THR A 434 -19.23 -1.33 22.44
C THR A 434 -18.11 -0.83 21.54
N ALA A 435 -16.89 -0.73 22.07
CA ALA A 435 -15.73 -0.31 21.30
C ALA A 435 -15.46 -1.29 20.15
N ILE A 436 -15.19 -0.75 18.96
CA ILE A 436 -14.91 -1.53 17.76
C ILE A 436 -13.39 -1.67 17.63
N PRO A 437 -12.83 -2.90 17.69
CA PRO A 437 -11.40 -3.10 17.52
C PRO A 437 -10.90 -2.55 16.18
N SER A 438 -9.71 -1.95 16.15
CA SER A 438 -9.16 -1.29 14.95
C SER A 438 -9.16 -2.17 13.70
N TYR A 439 -8.81 -3.46 13.83
CA TYR A 439 -8.81 -4.38 12.69
C TYR A 439 -10.22 -4.60 12.08
N LYS A 440 -11.28 -4.49 12.89
CA LYS A 440 -12.68 -4.56 12.43
C LYS A 440 -13.18 -3.26 11.80
N GLN A 441 -12.35 -2.22 11.81
CA GLN A 441 -12.65 -0.94 11.17
C GLN A 441 -12.19 -0.87 9.72
N ALA A 442 -11.60 -1.96 9.18
CA ALA A 442 -11.19 -2.08 7.78
C ALA A 442 -12.36 -1.83 6.81
N LEU A 443 -12.05 -1.44 5.57
CA LEU A 443 -13.03 -1.20 4.51
C LEU A 443 -13.97 -0.02 4.81
N TRP A 444 -13.54 0.92 5.66
CA TRP A 444 -14.29 2.13 5.98
C TRP A 444 -14.31 3.11 4.80
N TYR A 445 -13.13 3.40 4.24
CA TYR A 445 -12.97 4.29 3.09
C TYR A 445 -13.07 3.50 1.78
N LEU A 446 -13.87 4.03 0.85
CA LEU A 446 -14.00 3.51 -0.51
C LEU A 446 -13.11 4.27 -1.50
N ARG A 447 -12.92 5.56 -1.24
CA ARG A 447 -12.12 6.51 -1.98
C ARG A 447 -11.15 7.17 -1.00
N GLU A 448 -10.01 7.60 -1.52
CA GLU A 448 -9.00 8.30 -0.73
C GLU A 448 -9.61 9.49 -0.01
N SER A 449 -9.34 9.59 1.28
CA SER A 449 -9.89 10.66 2.11
C SER A 449 -9.44 12.02 1.58
N GLY A 450 -10.40 12.91 1.31
CA GLY A 450 -10.16 14.24 0.76
C GLY A 450 -10.30 14.34 -0.77
N TYR A 451 -10.52 13.23 -1.46
CA TYR A 451 -10.71 13.22 -2.92
C TYR A 451 -12.17 12.93 -3.30
N ASN A 452 -12.62 13.58 -4.38
CA ASN A 452 -13.95 13.38 -4.96
C ASN A 452 -13.85 13.14 -6.47
N GLU A 453 -14.76 12.34 -7.03
CA GLU A 453 -14.83 12.12 -8.47
C GLU A 453 -15.03 13.44 -9.23
N GLY A 454 -14.41 13.56 -10.40
CA GLY A 454 -14.53 14.74 -11.26
C GLY A 454 -13.85 16.01 -10.72
N SER A 455 -13.29 15.98 -9.52
CA SER A 455 -12.43 17.06 -9.02
C SER A 455 -11.09 16.96 -9.73
N ALA A 456 -10.73 17.96 -10.54
CA ALA A 456 -9.40 18.01 -11.14
C ALA A 456 -8.38 18.23 -10.02
N VAL A 457 -7.69 17.17 -9.61
CA VAL A 457 -6.54 17.25 -8.70
C VAL A 457 -5.40 16.49 -9.37
N GLY A 458 -4.24 17.12 -9.52
CA GLY A 458 -3.14 16.57 -10.31
C GLY A 458 -2.18 15.69 -9.53
N ALA A 459 -2.63 15.07 -8.44
CA ALA A 459 -1.75 14.41 -7.46
C ALA A 459 -1.35 12.99 -7.90
N TYR A 460 -2.26 12.23 -8.52
CA TYR A 460 -2.02 10.84 -8.90
C TYR A 460 -2.10 10.64 -10.41
N GLN A 461 -1.19 11.28 -11.14
CA GLN A 461 -1.20 11.24 -12.59
C GLN A 461 0.20 11.24 -13.21
N ASP A 462 0.42 10.34 -14.16
CA ASP A 462 1.56 10.33 -15.09
C ASP A 462 1.00 10.46 -16.52
N CYS A 463 0.61 11.68 -16.89
CA CYS A 463 -0.07 11.94 -18.15
C CYS A 463 0.89 12.31 -19.27
N PHE A 464 0.55 11.89 -20.48
CA PHE A 464 1.31 12.23 -21.67
C PHE A 464 1.18 13.72 -21.97
N ARG A 465 2.31 14.42 -22.05
CA ARG A 465 2.42 15.87 -22.33
C ARG A 465 3.29 16.17 -23.56
N GLY A 466 3.61 15.18 -24.38
CA GLY A 466 4.45 15.31 -25.57
C GLY A 466 5.81 14.63 -25.42
N ALA A 467 6.78 15.05 -26.25
CA ALA A 467 8.13 14.52 -26.24
C ALA A 467 8.79 14.72 -24.86
N GLY A 468 9.27 13.63 -24.25
CA GLY A 468 9.83 13.62 -22.89
C GLY A 468 8.90 13.09 -21.79
N SER A 469 7.64 12.77 -22.12
CA SER A 469 6.77 12.03 -21.19
C SER A 469 7.28 10.60 -20.97
N SER A 470 6.91 9.99 -19.83
CA SER A 470 7.27 8.61 -19.54
C SER A 470 6.71 7.63 -20.58
N ILE A 471 7.34 6.47 -20.75
CA ILE A 471 6.76 5.41 -21.60
C ILE A 471 5.39 4.95 -21.06
N PHE A 472 5.19 4.94 -19.74
CA PHE A 472 3.93 4.53 -19.13
C PHE A 472 2.79 5.48 -19.49
N SER A 473 3.06 6.79 -19.58
CA SER A 473 2.07 7.77 -20.00
C SER A 473 1.62 7.60 -21.46
N ILE A 474 2.44 6.96 -22.30
CA ILE A 474 2.11 6.62 -23.70
C ILE A 474 1.12 5.45 -23.74
N PHE A 475 1.39 4.39 -22.97
CA PHE A 475 0.60 3.16 -22.99
C PHE A 475 -0.59 3.16 -22.01
N TYR A 476 -0.52 3.98 -20.97
CA TYR A 476 -1.56 4.16 -19.97
C TYR A 476 -1.93 5.65 -19.86
N PRO A 477 -2.35 6.28 -20.97
CA PRO A 477 -2.59 7.72 -20.99
C PRO A 477 -3.79 8.11 -20.13
N CYS A 478 -3.67 9.25 -19.46
CA CYS A 478 -4.77 9.78 -18.66
C CYS A 478 -6.01 10.08 -19.52
N GLY A 479 -7.18 9.78 -18.98
CA GLY A 479 -8.47 10.19 -19.51
C GLY A 479 -8.78 11.65 -19.17
N GLN A 480 -9.80 12.18 -19.82
CA GLN A 480 -10.34 13.51 -19.57
C GLN A 480 -11.84 13.42 -19.30
N ASN A 481 -12.35 14.29 -18.42
CA ASN A 481 -13.78 14.48 -18.23
C ASN A 481 -14.42 15.22 -19.43
N SER A 482 -15.75 15.40 -19.40
CA SER A 482 -16.49 16.10 -20.46
C SER A 482 -16.10 17.58 -20.65
N ALA A 483 -15.42 18.18 -19.66
CA ALA A 483 -14.88 19.53 -19.74
C ALA A 483 -13.43 19.57 -20.28
N GLY A 484 -12.89 18.44 -20.72
CA GLY A 484 -11.51 18.31 -21.21
C GLY A 484 -10.45 18.36 -20.10
N GLN A 485 -10.85 18.26 -18.83
CA GLN A 485 -9.91 18.24 -17.71
C GLN A 485 -9.43 16.82 -17.47
N THR A 486 -8.13 16.66 -17.27
CA THR A 486 -7.51 15.37 -16.95
C THR A 486 -8.11 14.77 -15.67
N LEU A 487 -8.39 13.47 -15.72
CA LEU A 487 -8.88 12.70 -14.58
C LEU A 487 -7.76 12.41 -13.58
N ASP A 488 -8.13 12.35 -12.30
CA ASP A 488 -7.21 11.96 -11.22
C ASP A 488 -7.39 10.48 -10.83
N TYR A 489 -6.26 9.81 -10.61
CA TYR A 489 -6.19 8.38 -10.28
C TYR A 489 -5.86 8.17 -8.81
N PHE A 490 -6.49 8.93 -7.92
CA PHE A 490 -6.40 8.74 -6.46
C PHE A 490 -6.93 7.37 -6.01
N GLY A 491 -6.63 7.01 -4.76
CA GLY A 491 -6.92 5.71 -4.18
C GLY A 491 -8.39 5.30 -4.25
N ARG A 492 -8.67 4.13 -4.84
CA ARG A 492 -10.02 3.53 -4.89
C ARG A 492 -10.02 2.06 -4.45
N GLY A 493 -11.10 1.65 -3.80
CA GLY A 493 -11.32 0.28 -3.36
C GLY A 493 -10.45 -0.15 -2.17
N SER A 494 -10.52 -1.45 -1.87
CA SER A 494 -10.03 -2.09 -0.62
C SER A 494 -8.52 -1.97 -0.39
N LYS A 495 -7.73 -1.78 -1.46
CA LYS A 495 -6.28 -1.58 -1.42
C LYS A 495 -5.86 -0.13 -1.73
N GLN A 496 -6.81 0.76 -2.04
CA GLN A 496 -6.53 2.11 -2.55
C GLN A 496 -5.66 2.05 -3.83
N LEU A 497 -6.19 1.44 -4.90
CA LEU A 497 -5.51 1.44 -6.20
C LEU A 497 -5.36 2.89 -6.67
N SER A 498 -4.12 3.30 -6.98
CA SER A 498 -3.80 4.67 -7.40
C SER A 498 -2.89 4.67 -8.63
N TRP A 499 -2.84 5.79 -9.34
CA TRP A 499 -2.06 6.06 -10.56
C TRP A 499 -2.57 5.38 -11.84
N ASN A 500 -2.59 6.14 -12.94
CA ASN A 500 -2.98 5.66 -14.27
C ASN A 500 -2.18 4.42 -14.70
N TYR A 501 -0.89 4.33 -14.38
CA TYR A 501 -0.06 3.16 -14.70
C TYR A 501 -0.38 1.91 -13.88
N ASN A 502 -1.28 1.97 -12.89
CA ASN A 502 -1.89 0.80 -12.27
C ASN A 502 -3.32 0.54 -12.80
N PHE A 503 -4.10 1.60 -13.03
CA PHE A 503 -5.44 1.49 -13.64
C PHE A 503 -5.39 0.91 -15.06
N GLY A 504 -4.41 1.30 -15.87
CA GLY A 504 -4.23 0.83 -17.25
C GLY A 504 -3.99 -0.69 -17.33
N PRO A 505 -2.96 -1.24 -16.66
CA PRO A 505 -2.74 -2.68 -16.59
C PRO A 505 -3.90 -3.46 -15.98
N PHE A 506 -4.56 -2.93 -14.94
CA PHE A 506 -5.75 -3.56 -14.37
C PHE A 506 -6.89 -3.62 -15.40
N SER A 507 -7.15 -2.52 -16.11
CA SER A 507 -8.12 -2.46 -17.19
C SER A 507 -7.79 -3.43 -18.32
N LYS A 508 -6.52 -3.48 -18.78
CA LYS A 508 -6.05 -4.42 -19.80
C LYS A 508 -6.26 -5.87 -19.36
N SER A 509 -6.01 -6.19 -18.08
CA SER A 509 -6.19 -7.54 -17.54
C SER A 509 -7.66 -7.98 -17.55
N LEU A 510 -8.59 -7.06 -17.32
CA LEU A 510 -10.02 -7.36 -17.25
C LEU A 510 -10.71 -7.36 -18.61
N TYR A 511 -10.35 -6.40 -19.47
CA TYR A 511 -11.11 -6.03 -20.66
C TYR A 511 -10.31 -6.13 -21.96
N GLY A 512 -9.00 -6.38 -21.90
CA GLY A 512 -8.11 -6.28 -23.07
C GLY A 512 -7.89 -4.84 -23.55
N ASP A 513 -8.47 -3.85 -22.87
CA ASP A 513 -8.42 -2.44 -23.21
C ASP A 513 -8.01 -1.63 -21.97
N VAL A 514 -6.98 -0.81 -22.10
CA VAL A 514 -6.49 0.07 -21.03
C VAL A 514 -7.48 1.19 -20.73
N ASN A 515 -8.30 1.60 -21.70
CA ASN A 515 -9.10 2.82 -21.63
C ASN A 515 -10.35 2.69 -20.77
N VAL A 516 -10.90 1.49 -20.60
CA VAL A 516 -12.16 1.28 -19.83
C VAL A 516 -12.07 1.90 -18.44
N LEU A 517 -11.00 1.61 -17.69
CA LEU A 517 -10.80 2.20 -16.36
C LEU A 517 -9.95 3.48 -16.37
N LEU A 518 -9.21 3.77 -17.45
CA LEU A 518 -8.53 5.06 -17.57
C LEU A 518 -9.52 6.20 -17.82
N ASP A 519 -10.60 5.95 -18.55
CA ASP A 519 -11.66 6.93 -18.85
C ASP A 519 -12.78 6.95 -17.80
N ASN A 520 -12.89 5.88 -17.01
CA ASN A 520 -13.88 5.80 -15.93
C ASN A 520 -13.30 5.16 -14.66
N PRO A 521 -12.32 5.81 -14.00
CA PRO A 521 -11.64 5.24 -12.82
C PRO A 521 -12.59 5.03 -11.63
N GLY A 522 -13.70 5.76 -11.56
CA GLY A 522 -14.72 5.60 -10.52
C GLY A 522 -15.32 4.20 -10.44
N GLN A 523 -15.33 3.44 -11.54
CA GLN A 523 -15.82 2.05 -11.55
C GLN A 523 -15.09 1.14 -10.55
N VAL A 524 -13.82 1.43 -10.24
CA VAL A 524 -13.04 0.68 -9.25
C VAL A 524 -13.66 0.80 -7.86
N ALA A 525 -14.29 1.92 -7.52
CA ALA A 525 -15.00 2.10 -6.25
C ALA A 525 -16.45 1.57 -6.30
N ASP A 526 -17.15 1.83 -7.39
CA ASP A 526 -18.62 1.73 -7.43
C ASP A 526 -19.15 0.33 -7.83
N THR A 527 -18.26 -0.60 -8.17
CA THR A 527 -18.63 -1.95 -8.62
C THR A 527 -17.90 -3.02 -7.80
N TRP A 528 -18.05 -4.31 -8.16
CA TRP A 528 -17.28 -5.40 -7.56
C TRP A 528 -15.76 -5.27 -7.77
N LEU A 529 -15.33 -4.34 -8.63
CA LEU A 529 -13.93 -3.97 -8.79
C LEU A 529 -13.30 -3.41 -7.51
N ASN A 530 -14.10 -3.01 -6.52
CA ASN A 530 -13.59 -2.50 -5.24
C ASN A 530 -12.84 -3.55 -4.41
N PHE A 531 -13.10 -4.84 -4.64
CA PHE A 531 -12.27 -5.94 -4.17
C PHE A 531 -11.36 -6.50 -5.26
N ALA A 532 -11.84 -6.52 -6.50
CA ALA A 532 -11.08 -7.11 -7.59
C ALA A 532 -9.75 -6.40 -7.84
N SER A 533 -9.66 -5.08 -7.64
CA SER A 533 -8.41 -4.33 -7.80
C SER A 533 -7.33 -4.77 -6.81
N ALA A 534 -7.71 -5.03 -5.56
CA ALA A 534 -6.80 -5.54 -4.54
C ALA A 534 -6.37 -6.99 -4.81
N ILE A 535 -7.30 -7.81 -5.27
CA ILE A 535 -7.05 -9.22 -5.62
C ILE A 535 -6.14 -9.29 -6.85
N TRP A 536 -6.40 -8.47 -7.87
CA TRP A 536 -5.52 -8.29 -9.02
C TRP A 536 -4.11 -7.92 -8.56
N PHE A 537 -3.97 -6.91 -7.71
CA PHE A 537 -2.67 -6.50 -7.17
C PHE A 537 -1.96 -7.65 -6.43
N ALA A 538 -2.70 -8.53 -5.75
CA ALA A 538 -2.14 -9.67 -5.04
C ALA A 538 -1.58 -10.77 -5.96
N VAL A 539 -2.13 -10.91 -7.18
CA VAL A 539 -1.71 -11.93 -8.16
C VAL A 539 -0.84 -11.37 -9.28
N TYR A 540 -0.85 -10.06 -9.48
CA TYR A 540 -0.15 -9.38 -10.57
C TYR A 540 1.34 -9.15 -10.23
N PRO A 541 2.29 -9.63 -11.04
CA PRO A 541 3.71 -9.40 -10.81
C PRO A 541 4.09 -7.95 -11.15
N GLN A 542 4.98 -7.35 -10.34
CA GLN A 542 5.52 -6.01 -10.56
C GLN A 542 7.03 -6.02 -10.32
N SER A 543 7.75 -6.73 -11.20
CA SER A 543 9.20 -6.94 -11.08
C SER A 543 9.92 -5.62 -10.76
N PRO A 544 10.83 -5.61 -9.75
CA PRO A 544 11.40 -6.77 -9.05
C PRO A 544 10.51 -7.41 -7.97
N LYS A 545 9.32 -6.88 -7.70
CA LYS A 545 8.39 -7.42 -6.70
C LYS A 545 7.63 -8.63 -7.27
N PRO A 546 7.51 -9.74 -6.52
CA PRO A 546 6.73 -10.88 -6.94
C PRO A 546 5.23 -10.61 -6.75
N PRO A 547 4.35 -11.45 -7.32
CA PRO A 547 2.97 -11.52 -6.83
C PRO A 547 2.96 -11.72 -5.31
N MET A 548 2.12 -10.99 -4.59
CA MET A 548 1.99 -11.14 -3.13
C MET A 548 1.59 -12.57 -2.75
N THR A 549 0.78 -13.23 -3.58
CA THR A 549 0.41 -14.64 -3.42
C THR A 549 1.63 -15.57 -3.34
N TRP A 550 2.72 -15.27 -4.04
CA TRP A 550 3.93 -16.12 -4.03
C TRP A 550 4.71 -16.04 -2.72
N VAL A 551 4.59 -14.92 -1.99
CA VAL A 551 5.12 -14.80 -0.64
C VAL A 551 4.29 -15.65 0.33
N VAL A 552 2.97 -15.63 0.18
CA VAL A 552 2.05 -16.31 1.10
C VAL A 552 2.06 -17.83 0.91
N ASP A 553 2.13 -18.31 -0.33
CA ASP A 553 2.04 -19.73 -0.68
C ASP A 553 3.38 -20.47 -0.74
N GLY A 554 4.49 -19.75 -0.49
CA GLY A 554 5.85 -20.28 -0.46
C GLY A 554 6.49 -20.47 -1.84
N THR A 555 5.88 -20.00 -2.94
CA THR A 555 6.46 -20.07 -4.29
C THR A 555 7.75 -19.25 -4.38
N TRP A 556 7.81 -18.10 -3.71
CA TRP A 556 9.06 -17.34 -3.60
C TRP A 556 9.97 -17.94 -2.53
N VAL A 557 11.13 -18.42 -2.97
CA VAL A 557 12.22 -18.89 -2.11
C VAL A 557 13.38 -17.88 -2.21
N PRO A 558 13.73 -17.17 -1.13
CA PRO A 558 14.80 -16.17 -1.14
C PRO A 558 16.14 -16.76 -1.61
N ASN A 559 16.84 -16.04 -2.50
CA ASN A 559 18.23 -16.35 -2.86
C ASN A 559 19.24 -15.48 -2.07
N ALA A 560 20.52 -15.57 -2.42
CA ALA A 560 21.57 -14.79 -1.75
C ALA A 560 21.36 -13.26 -1.84
N VAL A 561 20.78 -12.76 -2.94
CA VAL A 561 20.47 -11.33 -3.11
C VAL A 561 19.35 -10.91 -2.16
N ASP A 562 18.32 -11.74 -2.03
CA ASP A 562 17.23 -11.50 -1.09
C ASP A 562 17.73 -11.48 0.36
N VAL A 563 18.50 -12.49 0.75
CA VAL A 563 19.07 -12.62 2.10
C VAL A 563 19.98 -11.44 2.43
N ALA A 564 20.85 -11.00 1.50
CA ALA A 564 21.73 -9.84 1.68
C ALA A 564 20.95 -8.52 1.84
N ASN A 565 19.72 -8.46 1.32
CA ASN A 565 18.79 -7.36 1.48
C ASN A 565 17.87 -7.50 2.71
N GLY A 566 18.11 -8.49 3.57
CA GLY A 566 17.27 -8.75 4.74
C GLY A 566 15.86 -9.23 4.39
N MET A 567 15.62 -9.63 3.13
CA MET A 567 14.34 -10.14 2.67
C MET A 567 14.15 -11.57 3.17
N SER A 568 12.97 -11.86 3.68
CA SER A 568 12.59 -13.20 4.18
C SER A 568 11.09 -13.44 3.97
N PRO A 569 10.64 -14.70 3.89
CA PRO A 569 9.22 -15.02 3.75
C PRO A 569 8.44 -14.64 5.00
N GLY A 570 7.29 -14.03 4.81
CA GLY A 570 6.40 -13.62 5.90
C GLY A 570 5.61 -12.37 5.57
N PHE A 571 4.74 -11.96 6.49
CA PHE A 571 3.90 -10.78 6.34
C PHE A 571 4.73 -9.48 6.08
N GLY A 572 5.94 -9.37 6.60
CA GLY A 572 6.82 -8.23 6.32
C GLY A 572 7.12 -8.04 4.84
N ALA A 573 7.32 -9.13 4.11
CA ALA A 573 7.58 -9.07 2.67
C ALA A 573 6.35 -8.61 1.86
N THR A 574 5.13 -8.86 2.36
CA THR A 574 3.90 -8.36 1.72
C THR A 574 3.70 -6.87 1.97
N VAL A 575 4.13 -6.35 3.13
CA VAL A 575 4.22 -4.91 3.39
C VAL A 575 5.22 -4.25 2.42
N GLN A 576 6.38 -4.88 2.20
CA GLN A 576 7.37 -4.43 1.22
C GLN A 576 6.80 -4.31 -0.21
N ILE A 577 6.06 -5.32 -0.66
CA ILE A 577 5.41 -5.30 -1.99
C ILE A 577 4.49 -4.08 -2.11
N ILE A 578 3.65 -3.87 -1.09
CA ILE A 578 2.60 -2.85 -1.09
C ILE A 578 3.17 -1.43 -1.00
N ASN A 579 4.05 -1.15 -0.04
CA ASN A 579 4.49 0.22 0.23
C ASN A 579 5.91 0.32 0.78
N GLY A 580 6.78 -0.61 0.39
CA GLY A 580 8.14 -0.73 0.93
C GLY A 580 9.00 0.52 0.87
N GLY A 581 8.90 1.30 -0.21
CA GLY A 581 9.66 2.54 -0.38
C GLY A 581 9.32 3.63 0.65
N ILE A 582 8.15 3.53 1.30
CA ILE A 582 7.72 4.44 2.35
C ILE A 582 7.76 3.78 3.73
N GLU A 583 7.42 2.49 3.84
CA GLU A 583 7.17 1.84 5.13
C GLU A 583 8.37 1.06 5.69
N CYS A 584 9.34 0.70 4.85
CA CYS A 584 10.35 -0.31 5.17
C CYS A 584 11.79 0.19 4.94
N GLY A 585 12.79 -0.62 5.31
CA GLY A 585 14.20 -0.38 4.97
C GLY A 585 14.93 0.70 5.77
N GLY A 586 14.25 1.38 6.69
CA GLY A 586 14.86 2.40 7.56
C GLY A 586 15.76 1.86 8.67
N GLY A 587 15.76 0.54 8.89
CA GLY A 587 16.39 -0.10 10.05
C GLY A 587 15.66 0.19 11.37
N GLY A 588 15.97 -0.57 12.41
CA GLY A 588 15.46 -0.31 13.76
C GLY A 588 14.00 -0.70 13.96
N ALA A 589 13.19 0.21 14.52
CA ALA A 589 11.80 -0.05 14.88
C ALA A 589 10.85 0.08 13.67
N GLU A 590 9.79 -0.72 13.67
CA GLU A 590 8.72 -0.63 12.66
C GLU A 590 7.98 0.70 12.71
N LYS A 591 7.63 1.25 11.53
CA LYS A 591 6.78 2.44 11.45
C LYS A 591 5.37 2.14 11.97
N SER A 592 4.66 3.17 12.44
CA SER A 592 3.32 3.00 13.02
C SER A 592 2.33 2.34 12.05
N GLN A 593 2.41 2.65 10.75
CA GLN A 593 1.61 2.01 9.71
C GLN A 593 1.87 0.50 9.66
N VAL A 594 3.13 0.08 9.77
CA VAL A 594 3.51 -1.34 9.77
C VAL A 594 3.06 -2.02 11.05
N GLN A 595 3.19 -1.36 12.20
CA GLN A 595 2.68 -1.86 13.48
C GLN A 595 1.16 -2.11 13.44
N ASN A 596 0.39 -1.20 12.82
CA ASN A 596 -1.05 -1.37 12.62
C ASN A 596 -1.35 -2.58 11.73
N ARG A 597 -0.63 -2.74 10.62
CA ARG A 597 -0.74 -3.92 9.74
C ARG A 597 -0.46 -5.22 10.50
N ILE A 598 0.61 -5.25 11.30
CA ILE A 598 0.98 -6.43 12.11
C ILE A 598 -0.10 -6.75 13.13
N ALA A 599 -0.64 -5.75 13.82
CA ALA A 599 -1.72 -5.93 14.81
C ALA A 599 -3.00 -6.47 14.14
N ALA A 600 -3.36 -5.94 12.98
CA ALA A 600 -4.48 -6.45 12.19
C ALA A 600 -4.22 -7.88 11.71
N TYR A 601 -3.02 -8.19 11.22
CA TYR A 601 -2.65 -9.53 10.77
C TYR A 601 -2.76 -10.57 11.88
N LYS A 602 -2.24 -10.27 13.08
CA LYS A 602 -2.40 -11.14 14.26
C LYS A 602 -3.88 -11.38 14.62
N SER A 603 -4.72 -10.35 14.47
CA SER A 603 -6.15 -10.46 14.76
C SER A 603 -6.88 -11.32 13.71
N PHE A 604 -6.65 -11.06 12.42
CA PHE A 604 -7.28 -11.83 11.34
C PHE A 604 -6.79 -13.27 11.27
N THR A 605 -5.51 -13.53 11.53
CA THR A 605 -4.99 -14.91 11.62
C THR A 605 -5.66 -15.69 12.74
N ALA A 606 -5.83 -15.09 13.93
CA ALA A 606 -6.58 -15.70 15.02
C ALA A 606 -8.05 -15.98 14.63
N GLU A 607 -8.73 -15.00 14.03
CA GLU A 607 -10.12 -15.13 13.60
C GLU A 607 -10.34 -16.19 12.50
N LEU A 608 -9.34 -16.43 11.66
CA LEU A 608 -9.38 -17.39 10.56
C LEU A 608 -8.69 -18.73 10.87
N GLY A 609 -8.19 -18.92 12.11
CA GLY A 609 -7.54 -20.16 12.52
C GLY A 609 -6.19 -20.42 11.84
N VAL A 610 -5.42 -19.36 11.56
CA VAL A 610 -4.07 -19.43 11.02
C VAL A 610 -3.06 -19.36 12.15
N THR A 611 -2.22 -20.39 12.28
CA THR A 611 -1.06 -20.33 13.16
C THR A 611 0.05 -19.51 12.51
N ILE A 612 0.52 -18.48 13.20
CA ILE A 612 1.73 -17.74 12.80
C ILE A 612 2.95 -18.53 13.31
N PRO A 613 3.82 -19.05 12.42
CA PRO A 613 5.06 -19.70 12.83
C PRO A 613 5.95 -18.74 13.63
N ALA A 614 6.66 -19.26 14.64
CA ALA A 614 7.53 -18.44 15.49
C ALA A 614 8.66 -17.73 14.70
N ASN A 615 9.04 -18.28 13.56
CA ASN A 615 10.06 -17.74 12.67
C ASN A 615 9.50 -16.86 11.54
N GLU A 616 8.18 -16.64 11.46
CA GLU A 616 7.62 -15.75 10.44
C GLU A 616 7.97 -14.28 10.76
N VAL A 617 8.62 -13.62 9.80
CA VAL A 617 8.96 -12.20 9.94
C VAL A 617 7.75 -11.34 9.58
N LEU A 618 7.17 -10.69 10.59
CA LEU A 618 5.96 -9.89 10.43
C LEU A 618 6.21 -8.43 10.02
N GLY A 619 7.38 -7.89 10.37
CA GLY A 619 7.77 -6.50 10.09
C GLY A 619 8.71 -6.38 8.90
N CYS A 620 9.00 -5.15 8.48
CA CYS A 620 9.83 -4.88 7.32
C CYS A 620 10.89 -3.79 7.55
N ALA A 621 11.10 -3.31 8.79
CA ALA A 621 12.04 -2.22 9.08
C ALA A 621 13.45 -2.49 8.53
N ASN A 622 13.91 -3.74 8.58
CA ASN A 622 15.24 -4.15 8.12
C ASN A 622 15.29 -4.72 6.69
N MET A 623 14.15 -4.80 6.00
CA MET A 623 14.06 -5.28 4.62
C MET A 623 14.46 -4.13 3.69
N LYS A 624 15.50 -4.29 2.86
CA LYS A 624 15.94 -3.27 1.89
C LYS A 624 15.14 -3.29 0.57
N GLY A 625 14.23 -4.25 0.43
CA GLY A 625 13.35 -4.41 -0.73
C GLY A 625 13.86 -5.43 -1.74
N PHE A 626 12.99 -5.78 -2.68
CA PHE A 626 13.31 -6.63 -3.82
C PHE A 626 14.13 -5.83 -4.84
N GLN A 627 15.23 -6.41 -5.34
CA GLN A 627 16.19 -5.77 -6.23
C GLN A 627 16.46 -6.64 -7.47
N PRO A 628 17.04 -6.09 -8.54
CA PRO A 628 17.57 -6.89 -9.65
C PRO A 628 18.40 -8.08 -9.16
N GLY A 629 18.14 -9.26 -9.70
CA GLY A 629 18.78 -10.52 -9.27
C GLY A 629 18.14 -11.22 -8.05
N SER A 630 17.13 -10.62 -7.42
CA SER A 630 16.25 -11.32 -6.45
C SER A 630 15.61 -12.55 -7.08
N ALA A 631 15.35 -13.60 -6.28
CA ALA A 631 14.57 -14.75 -6.75
C ALA A 631 13.11 -14.38 -7.09
N ALA A 632 12.64 -13.24 -6.58
CA ALA A 632 11.33 -12.68 -6.89
C ALA A 632 11.30 -11.84 -8.17
N ALA A 633 12.46 -11.40 -8.68
CA ALA A 633 12.57 -10.55 -9.85
C ALA A 633 12.39 -11.38 -11.13
N THR A 634 11.14 -11.70 -11.45
CA THR A 634 10.80 -12.42 -12.68
C THR A 634 11.04 -11.52 -13.89
N LYS A 635 11.90 -11.97 -14.80
CA LYS A 635 12.21 -11.29 -16.05
C LYS A 635 11.10 -11.50 -17.07
N THR A 636 9.91 -10.96 -16.81
CA THR A 636 8.76 -11.07 -17.73
C THR A 636 8.64 -9.91 -18.69
N TYR A 637 9.13 -8.75 -18.31
CA TYR A 637 9.00 -7.53 -19.08
C TYR A 637 9.99 -7.48 -20.24
N LEU A 638 9.65 -6.75 -21.29
CA LEU A 638 10.44 -6.64 -22.51
C LEU A 638 10.84 -5.20 -22.76
N ASP A 639 12.12 -5.01 -23.08
CA ASP A 639 12.68 -3.73 -23.50
C ASP A 639 13.58 -3.92 -24.75
N LYS A 640 13.93 -2.82 -25.40
CA LYS A 640 14.77 -2.78 -26.59
C LYS A 640 16.08 -3.53 -26.36
N ASN A 641 16.40 -4.46 -27.25
CA ASN A 641 17.73 -5.05 -27.30
C ASN A 641 18.66 -4.12 -28.08
N TRP A 642 19.64 -3.53 -27.39
CA TRP A 642 20.65 -2.64 -27.98
C TRP A 642 21.79 -3.36 -28.69
N GLY A 643 21.75 -4.69 -28.77
CA GLY A 643 22.75 -5.51 -29.45
C GLY A 643 22.88 -5.19 -30.93
N TYR A 644 24.09 -5.38 -31.46
CA TYR A 644 24.39 -5.23 -32.88
C TYR A 644 24.18 -6.55 -33.62
N ASN A 645 23.54 -6.50 -34.79
CA ASN A 645 23.41 -7.64 -35.70
C ASN A 645 23.90 -7.26 -37.10
N ALA A 646 25.08 -7.79 -37.48
CA ALA A 646 25.74 -7.49 -38.76
C ALA A 646 24.90 -7.88 -40.00
N ASN A 647 23.97 -8.83 -39.85
CA ASN A 647 23.12 -9.30 -40.95
C ASN A 647 21.95 -8.35 -41.23
N ASN A 648 21.70 -7.40 -40.34
CA ASN A 648 20.58 -6.47 -40.42
C ASN A 648 21.07 -5.12 -40.96
N PRO A 649 20.40 -4.50 -41.95
CA PRO A 649 20.65 -3.13 -42.37
C PRO A 649 20.91 -2.15 -41.22
N GLY A 650 22.09 -1.52 -41.22
CA GLY A 650 22.49 -0.57 -40.16
C GLY A 650 22.87 -1.23 -38.82
N GLY A 651 22.96 -2.55 -38.75
CA GLY A 651 23.42 -3.26 -37.56
C GLY A 651 22.39 -3.41 -36.45
N VAL A 652 21.14 -3.03 -36.68
CA VAL A 652 20.08 -3.02 -35.66
C VAL A 652 19.66 -4.44 -35.27
N SER A 653 19.33 -4.67 -34.00
CA SER A 653 18.94 -6.01 -33.53
C SER A 653 17.60 -6.51 -34.08
N TRP A 654 16.62 -5.60 -34.24
CA TRP A 654 15.19 -5.91 -34.37
C TRP A 654 14.72 -6.93 -33.32
N ALA A 655 15.17 -6.76 -32.09
CA ALA A 655 14.83 -7.64 -30.98
C ALA A 655 14.51 -6.84 -29.72
N CYS A 656 13.66 -7.42 -28.87
CA CYS A 656 13.57 -7.04 -27.47
C CYS A 656 14.24 -8.12 -26.60
N SER A 657 14.63 -7.73 -25.39
CA SER A 657 15.23 -8.60 -24.38
C SER A 657 14.38 -8.59 -23.12
N LEU A 658 14.45 -9.67 -22.36
CA LEU A 658 13.83 -9.75 -21.04
C LEU A 658 14.53 -8.83 -20.04
N VAL A 659 13.74 -8.09 -19.27
CA VAL A 659 14.20 -7.19 -18.21
C VAL A 659 13.44 -7.44 -16.90
N ASP A 660 14.06 -7.07 -15.79
CA ASP A 660 13.55 -7.24 -14.43
C ASP A 660 12.95 -5.96 -13.83
N TYR A 661 12.69 -4.95 -14.66
CA TYR A 661 11.92 -3.75 -14.34
C TYR A 661 10.65 -3.68 -15.18
N GLN A 662 9.65 -2.93 -14.71
CA GLN A 662 8.36 -2.82 -15.38
C GLN A 662 8.49 -2.11 -16.74
N MET A 663 7.83 -2.67 -17.75
CA MET A 663 7.65 -2.11 -19.09
C MET A 663 6.20 -2.37 -19.56
N PRO A 664 5.67 -1.65 -20.56
CA PRO A 664 4.31 -1.89 -21.06
C PRO A 664 4.14 -3.24 -21.78
N PHE A 665 5.25 -3.91 -22.12
CA PHE A 665 5.28 -5.19 -22.81
C PHE A 665 5.76 -6.29 -21.88
N SER A 666 5.07 -7.42 -21.88
CA SER A 666 5.42 -8.58 -21.04
C SER A 666 5.17 -9.88 -21.77
N LEU A 667 6.11 -10.83 -21.69
CA LEU A 667 5.93 -12.20 -22.18
C LEU A 667 4.74 -12.92 -21.54
N ALA A 668 4.25 -12.42 -20.40
CA ALA A 668 3.02 -12.91 -19.81
C ALA A 668 1.82 -12.77 -20.77
N ASN A 669 1.85 -11.77 -21.67
CA ASN A 669 0.85 -11.58 -22.71
C ASN A 669 1.40 -12.11 -24.05
N PRO A 670 0.82 -13.18 -24.63
CA PRO A 670 1.25 -13.67 -25.94
C PRO A 670 1.22 -12.56 -27.00
N GLY A 671 2.29 -12.45 -27.79
CA GLY A 671 2.42 -11.45 -28.86
C GLY A 671 2.95 -10.09 -28.40
N ASP A 672 3.13 -9.83 -27.10
CA ASP A 672 3.75 -8.60 -26.62
C ASP A 672 5.23 -8.51 -27.05
N TYR A 673 5.91 -9.63 -27.36
CA TYR A 673 7.25 -9.59 -27.96
C TYR A 673 7.27 -8.83 -29.27
N LYS A 674 6.37 -9.19 -30.19
CA LYS A 674 6.23 -8.47 -31.45
C LYS A 674 5.84 -7.02 -31.22
N GLN A 675 4.90 -6.73 -30.31
CA GLN A 675 4.51 -5.35 -30.00
C GLN A 675 5.67 -4.52 -29.45
N CYS A 676 6.55 -5.10 -28.64
CA CYS A 676 7.77 -4.46 -28.17
C CYS A 676 8.70 -4.11 -29.33
N VAL A 677 9.02 -5.07 -30.21
CA VAL A 677 9.90 -4.81 -31.35
C VAL A 677 9.26 -3.81 -32.33
N ASP A 678 7.95 -3.92 -32.56
CA ASP A 678 7.21 -2.98 -33.40
C ASP A 678 7.34 -1.56 -32.85
N TYR A 679 7.11 -1.37 -31.54
CA TYR A 679 7.23 -0.06 -30.91
C TYR A 679 8.66 0.47 -30.94
N MET A 680 9.65 -0.33 -30.55
CA MET A 680 11.03 0.12 -30.34
C MET A 680 11.81 0.41 -31.63
N PHE A 681 11.35 -0.08 -32.79
CA PHE A 681 12.09 0.04 -34.05
C PHE A 681 11.27 0.60 -35.22
N ARG A 682 9.94 0.56 -35.17
CA ARG A 682 9.07 1.13 -36.22
C ARG A 682 7.91 1.97 -35.68
N GLY A 683 7.86 2.19 -34.36
CA GLY A 683 6.79 2.91 -33.69
C GLY A 683 6.96 4.43 -33.77
N GLN A 684 5.85 5.10 -34.04
CA GLN A 684 5.70 6.56 -33.99
C GLN A 684 4.55 6.90 -33.05
N VAL A 685 4.80 7.80 -32.11
CA VAL A 685 3.74 8.35 -31.25
C VAL A 685 3.27 9.67 -31.85
N LYS A 686 2.00 9.70 -32.22
CA LYS A 686 1.31 10.90 -32.69
C LYS A 686 0.53 11.53 -31.55
N PHE A 687 0.64 12.83 -31.40
CA PHE A 687 -0.10 13.61 -30.42
C PHE A 687 -0.49 14.95 -31.06
N ASN A 688 -1.77 15.33 -30.94
CA ASN A 688 -2.34 16.49 -31.64
C ASN A 688 -2.03 16.50 -33.15
N GLY A 689 -2.10 15.32 -33.79
CA GLY A 689 -1.87 15.15 -35.22
C GLY A 689 -0.39 15.17 -35.65
N GLN A 690 0.55 15.41 -34.75
CA GLN A 690 1.98 15.48 -35.05
C GLN A 690 2.73 14.25 -34.50
N VAL A 691 3.73 13.76 -35.24
CA VAL A 691 4.66 12.75 -34.70
C VAL A 691 5.58 13.44 -33.70
N VAL A 692 5.46 13.08 -32.42
CA VAL A 692 6.23 13.66 -31.31
C VAL A 692 7.32 12.73 -30.80
N ILE A 693 7.19 11.42 -31.06
CA ILE A 693 8.24 10.42 -30.81
C ILE A 693 8.33 9.55 -32.08
N ASP A 694 9.55 9.34 -32.57
CA ASP A 694 9.84 8.58 -33.77
C ASP A 694 10.96 7.57 -33.46
N ASN A 695 10.60 6.35 -33.08
CA ASN A 695 11.56 5.33 -32.64
C ASN A 695 12.38 4.73 -33.81
N THR A 696 12.18 5.22 -35.02
CA THR A 696 12.90 4.80 -36.23
C THR A 696 14.18 5.60 -36.46
N LYS A 697 14.40 6.64 -35.65
CA LYS A 697 15.57 7.52 -35.65
C LYS A 697 16.32 7.32 -34.35
#